data_AF-A0ABD5NXG5-F1
#
_entry.id   AF-A0ABD5NXG5-F1
#
_cell.length_a   1.000
_cell.length_b   1.000
_cell.length_c   1.000
_cell.angle_alpha   90.00
_cell.angle_beta   90.00
_cell.angle_gamma   90.00
#
_symmetry.space_group_name_H-M   'P 1'
#
loop_
_entity.id
_entity.type
_entity.pdbx_description
1 polymer ?
#
loop_
_entity_poly.entity_id
_entity_poly.type
_entity_poly.pdbx_seq_one_letter_code
_entity_poly.pdbx_strand_id
1 'polypeptide(L)'
;MTGDRWPTVPIADDDRARIPFALIGVLLLVSSVTMVGVLESRPDPRPDVDPSLAMDRTAAATQTTLRNAVVSAANDAASDPVTDANAADPWGRAIDGPTADVVFERSLRLRIYRELEAGLAHAGQTIRDDTVTQVSVPSLENGQQSAADAIDRVGIERGGDGSLEPGLLEVTVEDVTIAVERDGERVAERTQDVTVTVATTLFELRQKTQEYERQLNTGFFEADGYDGFGRYFAARTYPLSWARGYAQYGGAPVTEVIANRHVEVLANDAVFTTQRAVFGTTDPYEQRTMMNAWGCLAAKDAEEVYEGTYDEEPAVVNAEEICTGLDYVYGDVEGELPPPPDTSDLLAATPGMDATETISVNEVADVAFAEVLAEGEIDDVIDDIHEIEASTDVSHVVDDHDEPDVTPPPETSTDPDNWSDPSLIEDTTTTSTASVDHVAHDPDTSRLETDYHTFHVTVVNEHYERLEWRYEGNRSKTGLPAAVTANDTSTSEFEIEITLSGEHPDADVDYNGIETDYDPGGWPAPLSDNYDGVPDATLERLLGLDPDRSLESQLEAQLTDTEAIESAAALEREFRITDSATIDADPSTELLTVEIAHDLARLRDEVAGVSHEFERHEIIQGEPFEKLKTKVDDERRYVYEGDPNGAYDSVADKARVEVRQIYLETLLAHIDDVADTHADTQDALEEELDDEVDATDDALADVTTFAQDALAGNVTEHEGELEGSPLLENVTFTPAGSPTYLSLETVEREQVPAVGDGEHAPMAAKNYNWFAVPYNEKSADWLVEVLDYFDDSDETEEVITLRTAGEMLQAAELAAEIKEDDDFLSFRRAQLKSEIENELNAIAGKTAERAANTDHLSGKEDHIEKTLKNEVFPSLGNVGQQAIKLGGQEGAKQVRSIVKQELEIPDDTPYDNTEIWREHASSVIVYELSNSLDEGVIDSVDRDDLNQINERVRDELDQVTRDVIEYRVQNDSVNATKLEEEWLTNKDNETRNLSPSRIPAGMPIMPIPGSWYVTANVWDIEVEGEYARFELQASSGTPVTVGGTTYIRDGEPVQLKGDDTTHTIGHAEPISFSSRTMVLIVVPPGRIGVGDRTGERTECSATWPNAGDVNQDSQEADC
;
A
#
# COMPACT_ATOMS: atom_id res chain seq x y z
N MET A 1 63.50 73.32 10.77
CA MET A 1 63.42 74.27 11.89
C MET A 1 64.03 73.55 13.09
N THR A 2 65.34 73.47 13.33
CA THR A 2 66.39 74.50 13.54
C THR A 2 66.01 75.61 14.51
N GLY A 3 66.83 75.75 15.56
CA GLY A 3 66.79 76.81 16.58
C GLY A 3 66.94 76.20 17.98
N ASP A 4 68.05 75.57 18.33
CA ASP A 4 69.40 76.13 18.56
C ASP A 4 69.49 77.18 19.68
N ARG A 5 70.36 76.85 20.64
CA ARG A 5 70.58 77.48 21.95
C ARG A 5 71.35 78.79 21.82
N TRP A 6 71.01 79.81 22.62
CA TRP A 6 71.90 80.94 22.92
C TRP A 6 71.98 81.20 24.44
N PRO A 7 73.09 81.76 24.93
CA PRO A 7 73.84 81.18 26.03
C PRO A 7 74.00 82.14 27.22
N THR A 8 74.87 81.73 28.15
CA THR A 8 75.61 82.56 29.13
C THR A 8 74.86 82.82 30.45
N VAL A 9 75.49 82.83 31.62
CA VAL A 9 76.86 83.17 32.02
C VAL A 9 77.28 82.27 33.21
N PRO A 10 78.55 81.82 33.31
CA PRO A 10 79.04 81.07 34.47
C PRO A 10 79.14 81.97 35.71
N ILE A 11 78.60 81.47 36.84
CA ILE A 11 78.62 82.04 38.20
C ILE A 11 80.05 82.14 38.83
N ALA A 12 81.11 81.97 38.04
CA ALA A 12 82.45 81.73 38.55
C ALA A 12 83.15 82.93 39.22
N ASP A 13 82.61 84.15 39.16
CA ASP A 13 83.30 85.36 39.65
C ASP A 13 82.57 86.15 40.78
N ASP A 14 81.57 85.58 41.47
CA ASP A 14 80.99 86.25 42.65
C ASP A 14 81.24 85.47 43.96
N ASP A 15 82.24 85.93 44.71
CA ASP A 15 82.65 85.39 46.01
C ASP A 15 81.72 85.76 47.17
N ARG A 16 80.58 86.41 46.94
CA ARG A 16 79.71 86.94 48.03
C ARG A 16 78.61 85.99 48.50
N ALA A 17 78.49 84.78 47.95
CA ALA A 17 77.47 83.80 48.34
C ALA A 17 78.00 82.54 49.07
N ARG A 18 79.30 82.45 49.40
CA ARG A 18 79.91 81.20 49.92
C ARG A 18 79.51 80.81 51.36
N ILE A 19 79.08 81.75 52.22
CA ILE A 19 78.76 81.44 53.63
C ILE A 19 77.32 80.90 53.82
N PRO A 20 76.26 81.47 53.22
CA PRO A 20 74.91 80.93 53.35
C PRO A 20 74.73 79.56 52.67
N PHE A 21 75.33 79.34 51.49
CA PHE A 21 75.24 78.05 50.80
C PHE A 21 76.07 76.94 51.44
N ALA A 22 77.20 77.25 52.07
CA ALA A 22 77.94 76.27 52.85
C ALA A 22 77.16 75.85 54.12
N LEU A 23 76.43 76.78 54.75
CA LEU A 23 75.56 76.46 55.89
C LEU A 23 74.33 75.66 55.49
N ILE A 24 73.68 75.95 54.36
CA ILE A 24 72.60 75.11 53.82
C ILE A 24 73.14 73.76 53.36
N GLY A 25 74.32 73.73 52.73
CA GLY A 25 74.99 72.50 52.32
C GLY A 25 75.36 71.62 53.50
N VAL A 26 75.90 72.18 54.59
CA VAL A 26 76.20 71.45 55.83
C VAL A 26 74.93 71.10 56.61
N LEU A 27 73.91 71.94 56.63
CA LEU A 27 72.62 71.60 57.26
C LEU A 27 71.91 70.49 56.47
N LEU A 28 71.98 70.50 55.14
CA LEU A 28 71.50 69.42 54.29
C LEU A 28 72.36 68.17 54.47
N LEU A 29 73.70 68.28 54.53
CA LEU A 29 74.56 67.11 54.76
C LEU A 29 74.36 66.51 56.16
N VAL A 30 74.21 67.34 57.19
CA VAL A 30 73.98 66.87 58.55
C VAL A 30 72.55 66.36 58.69
N SER A 31 71.53 67.02 58.13
CA SER A 31 70.15 66.49 58.15
C SER A 31 70.02 65.21 57.30
N SER A 32 70.72 65.10 56.18
CA SER A 32 70.80 63.87 55.37
C SER A 32 71.57 62.76 56.08
N VAL A 33 72.70 63.05 56.74
CA VAL A 33 73.46 62.03 57.50
C VAL A 33 72.72 61.63 58.79
N THR A 34 71.95 62.54 59.41
CA THR A 34 71.12 62.20 60.57
C THR A 34 69.86 61.44 60.13
N MET A 35 69.27 61.75 58.96
CA MET A 35 68.14 61.00 58.39
C MET A 35 68.59 59.62 57.90
N VAL A 36 69.78 59.49 57.30
CA VAL A 36 70.37 58.19 56.92
C VAL A 36 70.75 57.40 58.16
N GLY A 37 71.33 58.02 59.19
CA GLY A 37 71.63 57.34 60.46
C GLY A 37 70.37 56.90 61.24
N VAL A 38 69.26 57.64 61.14
CA VAL A 38 67.96 57.26 61.74
C VAL A 38 67.16 56.28 60.87
N LEU A 39 67.46 56.19 59.57
CA LEU A 39 66.88 55.18 58.66
C LEU A 39 67.70 53.87 58.66
N GLU A 40 69.03 53.90 58.84
CA GLU A 40 69.91 52.71 58.94
C GLU A 40 69.94 52.07 60.35
N SER A 41 69.51 52.79 61.39
CA SER A 41 69.42 52.26 62.77
C SER A 41 68.01 51.86 63.20
N ARG A 42 67.01 52.02 62.32
CA ARG A 42 65.75 51.29 62.48
C ARG A 42 66.02 49.85 62.03
N PRO A 43 65.78 48.81 62.85
CA PRO A 43 65.57 47.50 62.25
C PRO A 43 64.46 47.69 61.22
N ASP A 44 64.65 47.17 60.00
CA ASP A 44 63.59 47.17 59.00
C ASP A 44 62.29 46.77 59.72
N PRO A 45 61.21 47.58 59.64
CA PRO A 45 59.94 47.08 60.12
C PRO A 45 59.71 45.82 59.29
N ARG A 46 59.74 44.67 59.95
CA ARG A 46 59.15 43.44 59.44
C ARG A 46 57.66 43.60 59.75
N PRO A 47 56.81 44.18 58.88
CA PRO A 47 55.41 43.81 58.98
C PRO A 47 55.41 42.30 58.74
N ASP A 48 54.95 41.52 59.72
CA ASP A 48 54.57 40.14 59.45
C ASP A 48 53.76 40.17 58.15
N VAL A 49 54.22 39.45 57.12
CA VAL A 49 53.33 39.17 55.99
C VAL A 49 52.21 38.37 56.61
N ASP A 50 51.01 38.98 56.67
CA ASP A 50 49.81 38.30 57.16
C ASP A 50 49.66 37.03 56.32
N PRO A 51 49.79 35.83 56.93
CA PRO A 51 49.66 34.57 56.21
C PRO A 51 48.35 34.50 55.42
N SER A 52 47.30 35.17 55.91
CA SER A 52 46.00 35.29 55.24
C SER A 52 46.10 36.07 53.92
N LEU A 53 46.84 37.18 53.88
CA LEU A 53 47.03 37.97 52.66
C LEU A 53 47.88 37.23 51.61
N ALA A 54 48.85 36.44 52.06
CA ALA A 54 49.62 35.55 51.18
C ALA A 54 48.71 34.47 50.58
N MET A 55 47.90 33.80 51.41
CA MET A 55 46.92 32.81 50.97
C MET A 55 45.89 33.38 49.99
N ASP A 56 45.34 34.59 50.24
CA ASP A 56 44.33 35.19 49.36
C ASP A 56 44.91 35.57 47.98
N ARG A 57 46.19 35.99 47.91
CA ARG A 57 46.89 36.21 46.64
C ARG A 57 47.14 34.91 45.89
N THR A 58 47.53 33.87 46.62
CA THR A 58 47.75 32.54 46.05
C THR A 58 46.44 31.92 45.59
N ALA A 59 45.32 32.13 46.29
CA ALA A 59 43.99 31.68 45.88
C ALA A 59 43.57 32.29 44.52
N ALA A 60 43.91 33.56 44.25
CA ALA A 60 43.68 34.16 42.93
C ALA A 60 44.55 33.53 41.83
N ALA A 61 45.78 33.14 42.16
CA ALA A 61 46.64 32.37 41.26
C ALA A 61 46.08 30.96 41.03
N THR A 62 45.57 30.30 42.07
CA THR A 62 44.87 28.99 42.01
C THR A 62 43.65 29.05 41.09
N GLN A 63 42.80 30.08 41.17
CA GLN A 63 41.69 30.28 40.23
C GLN A 63 42.17 30.46 38.79
N THR A 64 43.29 31.15 38.57
CA THR A 64 43.87 31.29 37.24
C THR A 64 44.38 29.95 36.72
N THR A 65 45.05 29.17 37.57
CA THR A 65 45.49 27.80 37.24
C THR A 65 44.32 26.89 36.92
N LEU A 66 43.25 26.91 37.73
CA LEU A 66 42.05 26.13 37.47
C LEU A 66 41.37 26.55 36.16
N ARG A 67 41.21 27.85 35.90
CA ARG A 67 40.67 28.33 34.62
C ARG A 67 41.48 27.82 33.43
N ASN A 68 42.81 27.82 33.51
CA ASN A 68 43.66 27.28 32.46
C ASN A 68 43.52 25.76 32.33
N ALA A 69 43.45 25.04 33.46
CA ALA A 69 43.26 23.59 33.49
C ALA A 69 41.92 23.20 32.85
N VAL A 70 40.83 23.91 33.16
CA VAL A 70 39.51 23.68 32.56
C VAL A 70 39.53 23.97 31.06
N VAL A 71 40.13 25.08 30.61
CA VAL A 71 40.24 25.38 29.18
C VAL A 71 41.08 24.33 28.45
N SER A 72 42.20 23.87 29.02
CA SER A 72 43.03 22.83 28.42
C SER A 72 42.27 21.50 28.35
N ALA A 73 41.70 21.06 29.48
CA ALA A 73 40.94 19.82 29.57
C ALA A 73 39.71 19.82 28.65
N ALA A 74 39.04 20.96 28.48
CA ALA A 74 37.90 21.09 27.56
C ALA A 74 38.33 21.00 26.09
N ASN A 75 39.47 21.61 25.70
CA ASN A 75 39.99 21.45 24.34
C ASN A 75 40.50 20.02 24.09
N ASP A 76 41.19 19.43 25.06
CA ASP A 76 41.66 18.04 24.97
C ASP A 76 40.48 17.06 24.90
N ALA A 77 39.40 17.31 25.66
CA ALA A 77 38.19 16.51 25.60
C ALA A 77 37.37 16.73 24.31
N ALA A 78 37.60 17.83 23.58
CA ALA A 78 37.04 18.01 22.25
C ALA A 78 37.79 17.18 21.22
N SER A 79 39.12 17.30 21.21
CA SER A 79 39.96 16.66 20.19
C SER A 79 40.25 15.18 20.45
N ASP A 80 39.94 14.68 21.65
CA ASP A 80 40.16 13.31 22.10
C ASP A 80 39.05 12.92 23.13
N PRO A 81 37.77 12.90 22.70
CA PRO A 81 36.64 12.61 23.58
C PRO A 81 36.63 11.14 23.97
N VAL A 82 36.13 10.82 25.17
CA VAL A 82 35.88 9.42 25.55
C VAL A 82 34.38 9.16 25.46
N THR A 83 33.97 8.33 24.51
CA THR A 83 32.57 7.89 24.36
C THR A 83 32.37 6.49 24.93
N ASP A 84 33.37 5.62 24.78
CA ASP A 84 33.41 4.29 25.39
C ASP A 84 34.62 4.15 26.35
N ALA A 85 34.38 3.55 27.52
CA ALA A 85 35.36 3.43 28.59
C ALA A 85 36.12 2.10 28.53
N ASN A 86 37.45 2.14 28.64
CA ASN A 86 38.24 0.93 28.67
C ASN A 86 38.20 0.27 30.06
N ALA A 87 37.30 -0.70 30.24
CA ALA A 87 37.16 -1.44 31.49
C ALA A 87 38.39 -2.27 31.90
N ALA A 88 39.39 -2.46 31.03
CA ALA A 88 40.65 -3.11 31.39
C ALA A 88 41.57 -2.19 32.21
N ASP A 89 41.54 -0.88 31.95
CA ASP A 89 42.38 0.11 32.61
C ASP A 89 41.76 0.59 33.95
N PRO A 90 42.54 0.76 35.04
CA PRO A 90 42.02 1.27 36.30
C PRO A 90 41.33 2.63 36.22
N TRP A 91 41.83 3.54 35.38
CA TRP A 91 41.23 4.87 35.18
C TRP A 91 40.02 4.78 34.25
N GLY A 92 40.05 3.91 33.23
CA GLY A 92 38.88 3.61 32.39
C GLY A 92 37.69 3.08 33.20
N ARG A 93 37.93 2.14 34.12
CA ARG A 93 36.90 1.68 35.08
C ARG A 93 36.37 2.74 36.04
N ALA A 94 37.13 3.82 36.27
CA ALA A 94 36.67 4.91 37.13
C ALA A 94 35.71 5.86 36.40
N ILE A 95 35.85 5.97 35.07
CA ILE A 95 34.98 6.81 34.23
C ILE A 95 33.80 6.04 33.61
N ASP A 96 33.87 4.71 33.56
CA ASP A 96 32.80 3.81 33.07
C ASP A 96 31.41 4.15 33.64
N GLY A 97 30.36 4.06 32.82
CA GLY A 97 29.01 4.51 33.14
C GLY A 97 27.95 3.94 32.19
N PRO A 98 26.65 4.14 32.50
CA PRO A 98 25.57 3.53 31.73
C PRO A 98 25.33 4.19 30.36
N THR A 99 25.90 5.36 30.09
CA THR A 99 25.76 6.10 28.83
C THR A 99 27.07 6.80 28.46
N ALA A 100 27.28 7.04 27.16
CA ALA A 100 28.43 7.78 26.66
C ALA A 100 28.56 9.19 27.27
N ASP A 101 27.44 9.84 27.63
CA ASP A 101 27.46 11.14 28.29
C ASP A 101 28.05 11.09 29.70
N VAL A 102 27.73 10.04 30.47
CA VAL A 102 28.31 9.84 31.78
C VAL A 102 29.81 9.55 31.68
N VAL A 103 30.20 8.73 30.71
CA VAL A 103 31.62 8.42 30.44
C VAL A 103 32.38 9.69 30.07
N PHE A 104 31.85 10.46 29.13
CA PHE A 104 32.43 11.72 28.69
C PHE A 104 32.59 12.71 29.85
N GLU A 105 31.53 12.94 30.64
CA GLU A 105 31.56 13.88 31.77
C GLU A 105 32.59 13.47 32.84
N ARG A 106 32.65 12.17 33.18
CA ARG A 106 33.64 11.64 34.13
C ARG A 106 35.06 11.76 33.59
N SER A 107 35.26 11.53 32.29
CA SER A 107 36.56 11.72 31.64
C SER A 107 37.01 13.19 31.67
N LEU A 108 36.09 14.13 31.46
CA LEU A 108 36.36 15.57 31.53
C LEU A 108 36.74 15.98 32.96
N ARG A 109 36.02 15.49 33.97
CA ARG A 109 36.36 15.69 35.39
C ARG A 109 37.76 15.19 35.73
N LEU A 110 38.11 13.99 35.28
CA LEU A 110 39.44 13.41 35.49
C LEU A 110 40.55 14.24 34.80
N ARG A 111 40.32 14.68 33.55
CA ARG A 111 41.25 15.56 32.80
C ARG A 111 41.45 16.89 33.53
N ILE A 112 40.37 17.53 33.99
CA ILE A 112 40.42 18.78 34.76
C ILE A 112 41.24 18.60 36.03
N TYR A 113 40.99 17.52 36.79
CA TYR A 113 41.72 17.24 38.03
C TYR A 113 43.22 17.06 37.77
N ARG A 114 43.58 16.27 36.76
CA ARG A 114 44.97 16.03 36.36
C ARG A 114 45.68 17.31 35.94
N GLU A 115 45.06 18.11 35.07
CA GLU A 115 45.66 19.37 34.62
C GLU A 115 45.79 20.39 35.76
N LEU A 116 44.83 20.40 36.69
CA LEU A 116 44.93 21.20 37.89
C LEU A 116 46.11 20.74 38.76
N GLU A 117 46.24 19.44 39.06
CA GLU A 117 47.33 18.91 39.88
C GLU A 117 48.70 19.31 39.30
N ALA A 118 48.91 19.09 38.00
CA ALA A 118 50.14 19.45 37.31
C ALA A 118 50.40 20.97 37.34
N GLY A 119 49.34 21.78 37.18
CA GLY A 119 49.42 23.24 37.23
C GLY A 119 49.72 23.79 38.64
N LEU A 120 49.18 23.17 39.69
CA LEU A 120 49.32 23.64 41.07
C LEU A 120 50.75 23.52 41.61
N ALA A 121 51.53 22.55 41.11
CA ALA A 121 52.96 22.43 41.41
C ALA A 121 53.75 23.73 41.13
N HIS A 122 53.24 24.59 40.24
CA HIS A 122 53.85 25.85 39.83
C HIS A 122 53.07 27.09 40.28
N ALA A 123 51.88 26.91 40.88
CA ALA A 123 51.01 28.01 41.32
C ALA A 123 51.51 28.71 42.60
N GLY A 124 52.43 28.08 43.32
CA GLY A 124 53.08 28.63 44.50
C GLY A 124 53.86 29.91 44.23
N GLN A 125 53.92 30.81 45.22
CA GLN A 125 54.59 32.11 45.09
C GLN A 125 55.67 32.26 46.16
N THR A 126 56.82 32.81 45.77
CA THR A 126 57.84 33.29 46.71
C THR A 126 57.59 34.76 47.01
N ILE A 127 57.31 35.06 48.28
CA ILE A 127 57.07 36.41 48.79
C ILE A 127 58.26 36.82 49.66
N ARG A 128 59.03 37.82 49.21
CA ARG A 128 60.14 38.44 49.96
C ARG A 128 61.24 37.47 50.43
N ASP A 129 61.57 36.49 49.60
CA ASP A 129 62.71 35.54 49.72
C ASP A 129 62.68 34.58 50.92
N ASP A 130 61.81 34.76 51.92
CA ASP A 130 61.71 33.93 53.14
C ASP A 130 60.35 33.24 53.36
N THR A 131 59.32 33.63 52.60
CA THR A 131 57.95 33.11 52.69
C THR A 131 57.52 32.52 51.34
N VAL A 132 57.12 31.25 51.33
CA VAL A 132 56.68 30.53 50.12
C VAL A 132 55.26 30.02 50.35
N THR A 133 54.37 30.22 49.39
CA THR A 133 53.06 29.56 49.40
C THR A 133 53.11 28.34 48.49
N GLN A 134 52.60 27.20 48.95
CA GLN A 134 52.39 26.00 48.16
C GLN A 134 50.90 25.75 48.01
N VAL A 135 50.48 25.24 46.86
CA VAL A 135 49.09 24.84 46.61
C VAL A 135 49.11 23.41 46.09
N SER A 136 48.21 22.59 46.58
CA SER A 136 48.11 21.19 46.16
C SER A 136 46.68 20.67 46.30
N VAL A 137 46.38 19.67 45.48
CA VAL A 137 45.28 18.71 45.67
C VAL A 137 45.90 17.34 45.99
N PRO A 138 45.15 16.35 46.51
CA PRO A 138 45.67 14.99 46.65
C PRO A 138 46.17 14.42 45.33
N SER A 139 47.28 13.69 45.35
CA SER A 139 47.89 13.21 44.11
C SER A 139 47.07 12.14 43.43
N LEU A 140 46.99 12.21 42.10
CA LEU A 140 46.31 11.22 41.28
C LEU A 140 47.19 9.98 41.08
N GLU A 141 46.94 8.93 41.86
CA GLU A 141 47.65 7.65 41.75
C GLU A 141 47.09 6.77 40.61
N ASN A 142 47.89 5.81 40.13
CA ASN A 142 47.55 4.90 39.01
C ASN A 142 46.40 3.89 39.31
N GLY A 143 45.72 4.01 40.46
CA GLY A 143 44.67 3.10 40.92
C GLY A 143 43.26 3.63 40.67
N GLN A 144 42.30 2.72 40.46
CA GLN A 144 40.89 3.07 40.20
C GLN A 144 40.28 3.96 41.28
N GLN A 145 40.51 3.65 42.57
CA GLN A 145 39.94 4.44 43.67
C GLN A 145 40.47 5.89 43.66
N SER A 146 41.74 6.10 43.33
CA SER A 146 42.31 7.44 43.26
C SER A 146 41.70 8.26 42.11
N ALA A 147 41.43 7.63 40.97
CA ALA A 147 40.75 8.27 39.86
C ALA A 147 39.28 8.57 40.18
N ALA A 148 38.57 7.65 40.83
CA ALA A 148 37.20 7.87 41.29
C ALA A 148 37.12 9.04 42.30
N ASP A 149 38.01 9.06 43.30
CA ASP A 149 38.08 10.15 44.28
C ASP A 149 38.44 11.49 43.62
N ALA A 150 39.24 11.49 42.54
CA ALA A 150 39.57 12.69 41.77
C ALA A 150 38.36 13.20 40.95
N ILE A 151 37.61 12.29 40.33
CA ILE A 151 36.38 12.61 39.59
C ILE A 151 35.33 13.22 40.53
N ASP A 152 35.13 12.62 41.72
CA ASP A 152 34.15 13.08 42.71
C ASP A 152 34.47 14.48 43.27
N ARG A 153 35.75 14.89 43.28
CA ARG A 153 36.18 16.22 43.72
C ARG A 153 35.92 17.33 42.71
N VAL A 154 35.60 17.00 41.45
CA VAL A 154 35.36 17.98 40.39
C VAL A 154 33.87 18.04 40.08
N GLY A 155 33.21 19.08 40.59
CA GLY A 155 31.86 19.45 40.19
C GLY A 155 31.86 20.22 38.86
N ILE A 156 30.94 19.89 37.97
CA ILE A 156 30.75 20.56 36.68
C ILE A 156 29.28 20.94 36.54
N GLU A 157 29.00 22.19 36.17
CA GLU A 157 27.67 22.71 35.80
C GLU A 157 27.76 23.36 34.42
N ARG A 158 26.86 22.95 33.51
CA ARG A 158 26.83 23.38 32.11
C ARG A 158 25.82 24.51 31.92
N GLY A 159 26.13 25.47 31.08
CA GLY A 159 25.19 26.50 30.65
C GLY A 159 23.97 25.91 29.97
N GLY A 160 22.77 26.36 30.35
CA GLY A 160 21.49 25.75 29.97
C GLY A 160 20.87 24.88 31.06
N ASP A 161 21.70 24.29 31.94
CA ASP A 161 21.24 23.63 33.16
C ASP A 161 21.11 24.69 34.27
N GLY A 162 19.88 25.10 34.61
CA GLY A 162 19.63 25.98 35.76
C GLY A 162 19.81 27.48 35.49
N SER A 163 20.85 28.10 36.06
CA SER A 163 21.02 29.57 36.06
C SER A 163 22.21 30.10 35.24
N LEU A 164 23.04 29.19 34.71
CA LEU A 164 24.16 29.52 33.81
C LEU A 164 23.66 29.71 32.38
N GLU A 165 24.13 30.78 31.73
CA GLU A 165 23.87 31.02 30.30
C GLU A 165 24.52 29.91 29.45
N PRO A 166 23.88 29.43 28.37
CA PRO A 166 24.46 28.44 27.44
C PRO A 166 25.86 28.86 26.92
N GLY A 167 26.76 27.91 26.65
CA GLY A 167 28.17 28.18 26.30
C GLY A 167 29.11 28.48 27.46
N LEU A 168 28.62 28.43 28.71
CA LEU A 168 29.42 28.56 29.92
C LEU A 168 29.60 27.20 30.61
N LEU A 169 30.77 27.00 31.21
CA LEU A 169 31.10 25.85 32.03
C LEU A 169 31.59 26.34 33.39
N GLU A 170 30.82 26.07 34.43
CA GLU A 170 31.25 26.28 35.82
C GLU A 170 31.87 24.99 36.36
N VAL A 171 33.07 25.12 36.92
CA VAL A 171 33.82 24.02 37.51
C VAL A 171 34.19 24.37 38.93
N THR A 172 33.85 23.49 39.87
CA THR A 172 34.24 23.57 41.27
C THR A 172 35.14 22.40 41.61
N VAL A 173 36.33 22.68 42.14
CA VAL A 173 37.22 21.64 42.66
C VAL A 173 37.27 21.73 44.18
N GLU A 174 36.90 20.63 44.84
CA GLU A 174 36.85 20.53 46.29
C GLU A 174 38.23 20.26 46.91
N ASP A 175 38.40 20.64 48.17
CA ASP A 175 39.56 20.31 49.01
C ASP A 175 40.94 20.85 48.53
N VAL A 176 40.98 22.00 47.84
CA VAL A 176 42.25 22.61 47.43
C VAL A 176 42.97 23.18 48.64
N THR A 177 44.20 22.71 48.90
CA THR A 177 44.97 23.10 50.10
C THR A 177 46.05 24.12 49.76
N ILE A 178 46.00 25.28 50.41
CA ILE A 178 47.00 26.35 50.33
C ILE A 178 47.79 26.38 51.65
N ALA A 179 49.08 26.07 51.58
CA ALA A 179 50.01 26.11 52.71
C ALA A 179 50.98 27.29 52.58
N VAL A 180 51.29 27.95 53.70
CA VAL A 180 52.33 28.98 53.78
C VAL A 180 53.50 28.43 54.59
N GLU A 181 54.68 28.47 54.00
CA GLU A 181 55.94 28.06 54.61
C GLU A 181 56.82 29.30 54.78
N ARG A 182 57.45 29.43 55.95
CA ARG A 182 58.43 30.49 56.25
C ARG A 182 59.67 29.85 56.84
N ASP A 183 60.84 30.18 56.29
CA ASP A 183 62.11 29.57 56.69
C ASP A 183 62.10 28.02 56.66
N GLY A 184 61.27 27.42 55.82
CA GLY A 184 61.08 25.96 55.72
C GLY A 184 60.18 25.34 56.79
N GLU A 185 59.56 26.12 57.67
CA GLU A 185 58.50 25.66 58.58
C GLU A 185 57.12 26.11 58.08
N ARG A 186 56.15 25.19 58.12
CA ARG A 186 54.76 25.48 57.77
C ARG A 186 54.13 26.33 58.87
N VAL A 187 53.70 27.54 58.51
CA VAL A 187 53.18 28.55 59.45
C VAL A 187 51.67 28.72 59.38
N ALA A 188 51.02 28.35 58.28
CA ALA A 188 49.56 28.33 58.13
C ALA A 188 49.13 27.40 56.99
N GLU A 189 47.91 26.87 57.07
CA GLU A 189 47.28 26.03 56.04
C GLU A 189 45.78 26.34 55.96
N ARG A 190 45.21 26.34 54.75
CA ARG A 190 43.78 26.51 54.49
C ARG A 190 43.37 25.57 53.37
N THR A 191 42.33 24.79 53.61
CA THR A 191 41.64 23.98 52.60
C THR A 191 40.34 24.69 52.22
N GLN A 192 40.08 24.84 50.92
CA GLN A 192 38.90 25.51 50.41
C GLN A 192 38.55 25.01 49.00
N ASP A 193 37.28 25.15 48.64
CA ASP A 193 36.84 24.87 47.27
C ASP A 193 37.17 26.04 46.35
N VAL A 194 37.46 25.74 45.09
CA VAL A 194 37.80 26.73 44.09
C VAL A 194 36.87 26.58 42.89
N THR A 195 36.08 27.61 42.63
CA THR A 195 35.13 27.65 41.51
C THR A 195 35.59 28.64 40.44
N VAL A 196 35.46 28.24 39.17
CA VAL A 196 35.67 29.11 38.00
C VAL A 196 34.60 28.86 36.96
N THR A 197 34.18 29.93 36.27
CA THR A 197 33.35 29.84 35.07
C THR A 197 34.21 30.17 33.85
N VAL A 198 34.13 29.34 32.82
CA VAL A 198 34.82 29.51 31.52
C VAL A 198 33.83 29.44 30.37
N ALA A 199 34.06 30.18 29.30
CA ALA A 199 33.33 29.99 28.05
C ALA A 199 33.96 28.82 27.28
N THR A 200 33.14 27.94 26.72
CA THR A 200 33.58 26.79 25.93
C THR A 200 32.48 26.42 24.93
N THR A 201 32.86 25.88 23.77
CA THR A 201 31.94 25.34 22.75
C THR A 201 31.86 23.81 22.79
N LEU A 202 32.50 23.18 23.77
CA LEU A 202 32.66 21.72 23.85
C LEU A 202 31.31 20.99 23.85
N PHE A 203 30.36 21.44 24.67
CA PHE A 203 29.08 20.76 24.82
C PHE A 203 28.17 21.00 23.61
N GLU A 204 28.22 22.17 22.99
CA GLU A 204 27.51 22.47 21.75
C GLU A 204 28.05 21.62 20.58
N LEU A 205 29.37 21.52 20.44
CA LEU A 205 30.01 20.67 19.43
C LEU A 205 29.62 19.21 19.60
N ARG A 206 29.67 18.70 20.85
CA ARG A 206 29.25 17.34 21.17
C ARG A 206 27.76 17.12 20.87
N GLN A 207 26.88 18.02 21.33
CA GLN A 207 25.45 17.93 21.13
C GLN A 207 25.10 17.91 19.65
N LYS A 208 25.69 18.79 18.84
CA LYS A 208 25.49 18.80 17.38
C LYS A 208 26.02 17.52 16.72
N THR A 209 27.15 16.98 17.18
CA THR A 209 27.69 15.73 16.65
C THR A 209 26.78 14.54 16.98
N GLN A 210 26.26 14.48 18.22
CA GLN A 210 25.30 13.44 18.64
C GLN A 210 23.97 13.56 17.90
N GLU A 211 23.49 14.78 17.67
CA GLU A 211 22.28 15.03 16.90
C GLU A 211 22.45 14.61 15.43
N TYR A 212 23.61 14.86 14.84
CA TYR A 212 23.95 14.39 13.50
C TYR A 212 23.97 12.86 13.42
N GLU A 213 24.67 12.19 14.36
CA GLU A 213 24.69 10.73 14.47
C GLU A 213 23.28 10.16 14.68
N ARG A 214 22.43 10.83 15.48
CA ARG A 214 21.01 10.45 15.68
C ARG A 214 20.20 10.57 14.40
N GLN A 215 20.29 11.70 13.67
CA GLN A 215 19.54 11.89 12.43
C GLN A 215 20.00 10.96 11.32
N LEU A 216 21.30 10.63 11.26
CA LEU A 216 21.82 9.60 10.35
C LEU A 216 21.22 8.21 10.65
N ASN A 217 21.01 7.88 11.91
CA ASN A 217 20.38 6.63 12.36
C ASN A 217 18.85 6.67 12.37
N THR A 218 18.21 7.75 11.89
CA THR A 218 16.74 7.83 11.85
C THR A 218 16.25 7.27 10.51
N GLY A 219 15.56 6.12 10.56
CA GLY A 219 14.96 5.48 9.39
C GLY A 219 13.77 6.24 8.81
N PHE A 220 13.23 5.75 7.67
CA PHE A 220 12.08 6.38 7.00
C PHE A 220 10.83 6.49 7.89
N PHE A 221 10.48 5.42 8.61
CA PHE A 221 9.29 5.35 9.48
C PHE A 221 9.53 5.90 10.90
N GLU A 222 10.78 6.11 11.30
CA GLU A 222 11.14 6.64 12.62
C GLU A 222 11.20 8.17 12.66
N ALA A 223 11.18 8.81 11.48
CA ALA A 223 11.35 10.24 11.35
C ALA A 223 10.11 11.04 11.80
N ASP A 224 10.33 12.06 12.64
CA ASP A 224 9.32 13.05 13.00
C ASP A 224 9.19 14.09 11.87
N GLY A 225 8.15 13.99 11.03
CA GLY A 225 7.97 14.89 9.89
C GLY A 225 8.87 14.48 8.72
N TYR A 226 9.68 15.38 8.15
CA TYR A 226 10.65 15.04 7.09
C TYR A 226 12.09 14.94 7.60
N ASP A 227 12.31 15.13 8.92
CA ASP A 227 13.65 15.27 9.48
C ASP A 227 14.24 13.89 9.84
N GLY A 228 15.25 13.48 9.10
CA GLY A 228 15.96 12.21 9.31
C GLY A 228 16.59 11.72 8.02
N PHE A 229 17.69 10.98 8.12
CA PHE A 229 18.41 10.50 6.95
C PHE A 229 17.52 9.64 6.04
N GLY A 230 16.68 8.75 6.59
CA GLY A 230 15.81 7.90 5.77
C GLY A 230 14.84 8.71 4.88
N ARG A 231 14.13 9.70 5.44
CA ARG A 231 13.24 10.57 4.65
C ARG A 231 14.00 11.53 3.73
N TYR A 232 15.17 12.03 4.14
CA TYR A 232 16.02 12.82 3.23
C TYR A 232 16.48 11.98 2.05
N PHE A 233 16.96 10.76 2.28
CA PHE A 233 17.38 9.82 1.26
C PHE A 233 16.24 9.48 0.31
N ALA A 234 15.06 9.12 0.84
CA ALA A 234 13.85 8.89 0.05
C ALA A 234 13.52 10.08 -0.86
N ALA A 235 13.60 11.32 -0.36
CA ALA A 235 13.27 12.51 -1.14
C ALA A 235 14.14 12.70 -2.40
N ARG A 236 15.38 12.17 -2.40
CA ARG A 236 16.23 12.16 -3.61
C ARG A 236 15.98 10.93 -4.48
N THR A 237 15.64 9.79 -3.87
CA THR A 237 15.42 8.53 -4.59
C THR A 237 14.09 8.51 -5.34
N TYR A 238 13.01 9.07 -4.79
CA TYR A 238 11.68 9.08 -5.43
C TYR A 238 11.68 9.74 -6.82
N PRO A 239 12.17 10.97 -7.03
CA PRO A 239 12.14 11.59 -8.35
C PRO A 239 12.90 10.80 -9.42
N LEU A 240 14.08 10.27 -9.05
CA LEU A 240 14.92 9.51 -9.98
C LEU A 240 14.30 8.15 -10.32
N SER A 241 13.87 7.42 -9.30
CA SER A 241 13.26 6.10 -9.44
C SER A 241 11.95 6.18 -10.23
N TRP A 242 11.11 7.20 -9.97
CA TRP A 242 9.87 7.42 -10.73
C TRP A 242 10.15 7.73 -12.20
N ALA A 243 11.12 8.61 -12.49
CA ALA A 243 11.52 8.91 -13.87
C ALA A 243 12.06 7.66 -14.60
N ARG A 244 12.95 6.89 -13.95
CA ARG A 244 13.51 5.65 -14.51
C ARG A 244 12.45 4.56 -14.67
N GLY A 245 11.57 4.39 -13.68
CA GLY A 245 10.48 3.42 -13.70
C GLY A 245 9.46 3.69 -14.80
N TYR A 246 9.10 4.96 -15.02
CA TYR A 246 8.22 5.34 -16.14
C TYR A 246 8.93 5.28 -17.50
N ALA A 247 10.24 5.55 -17.56
CA ALA A 247 11.01 5.28 -18.77
C ALA A 247 11.03 3.78 -19.08
N GLN A 248 11.19 2.94 -18.06
CA GLN A 248 11.18 1.48 -18.15
C GLN A 248 9.82 0.94 -18.60
N TYR A 249 8.72 1.37 -17.97
CA TYR A 249 7.34 1.11 -18.44
C TYR A 249 7.14 1.66 -19.86
N GLY A 250 7.76 2.80 -20.15
CA GLY A 250 7.90 3.44 -21.45
C GLY A 250 8.48 2.55 -22.56
N GLY A 251 9.21 1.48 -22.19
CA GLY A 251 9.94 0.60 -23.10
C GLY A 251 11.42 0.99 -23.27
N ALA A 252 11.94 1.94 -22.48
CA ALA A 252 13.36 2.25 -22.45
C ALA A 252 14.17 1.04 -21.94
N PRO A 253 15.45 0.91 -22.34
CA PRO A 253 16.31 -0.19 -21.92
C PRO A 253 16.85 0.02 -20.48
N VAL A 254 15.97 0.36 -19.54
CA VAL A 254 16.30 0.47 -18.11
C VAL A 254 16.20 -0.93 -17.52
N THR A 255 17.32 -1.46 -17.04
CA THR A 255 17.36 -2.82 -16.50
C THR A 255 17.18 -2.82 -14.99
N GLU A 256 17.71 -1.81 -14.31
CA GLU A 256 17.52 -1.55 -12.88
C GLU A 256 16.94 -0.14 -12.72
N VAL A 257 15.80 -0.04 -12.03
CA VAL A 257 15.20 1.25 -11.70
C VAL A 257 16.00 1.91 -10.59
N ILE A 258 16.37 1.14 -9.56
CA ILE A 258 17.27 1.53 -8.48
C ILE A 258 18.33 0.44 -8.36
N ALA A 259 19.59 0.87 -8.22
CA ALA A 259 20.75 -0.01 -8.13
C ALA A 259 21.73 0.60 -7.13
N ASN A 260 22.71 -0.15 -6.63
CA ASN A 260 23.67 0.33 -5.63
C ASN A 260 24.46 1.56 -6.11
N ARG A 261 24.69 1.71 -7.42
CA ARG A 261 25.28 2.93 -8.01
C ARG A 261 24.43 4.18 -7.78
N HIS A 262 23.11 4.04 -7.70
CA HIS A 262 22.18 5.12 -7.35
C HIS A 262 22.18 5.35 -5.84
N VAL A 263 22.12 4.27 -5.06
CA VAL A 263 22.12 4.32 -3.59
C VAL A 263 23.34 5.07 -3.07
N GLU A 264 24.54 4.77 -3.56
CA GLU A 264 25.78 5.43 -3.13
C GLU A 264 25.72 6.96 -3.28
N VAL A 265 25.30 7.44 -4.46
CA VAL A 265 25.26 8.88 -4.77
C VAL A 265 24.16 9.57 -3.96
N LEU A 266 22.96 8.99 -3.96
CA LEU A 266 21.78 9.58 -3.31
C LEU A 266 21.89 9.54 -1.77
N ALA A 267 22.52 8.51 -1.20
CA ALA A 267 22.81 8.41 0.22
C ALA A 267 23.84 9.48 0.63
N ASN A 268 24.92 9.69 -0.13
CA ASN A 268 25.86 10.77 0.16
C ASN A 268 25.21 12.16 0.07
N ASP A 269 24.31 12.39 -0.89
CA ASP A 269 23.54 13.63 -0.97
C ASP A 269 22.66 13.85 0.27
N ALA A 270 22.01 12.78 0.76
CA ALA A 270 21.25 12.80 2.00
C ALA A 270 22.12 13.03 3.23
N VAL A 271 23.32 12.43 3.30
CA VAL A 271 24.31 12.67 4.37
C VAL A 271 24.68 14.17 4.46
N PHE A 272 25.01 14.81 3.33
CA PHE A 272 25.31 16.25 3.31
C PHE A 272 24.09 17.11 3.66
N THR A 273 22.90 16.67 3.29
CA THR A 273 21.65 17.33 3.67
C THR A 273 21.44 17.25 5.18
N THR A 274 21.67 16.10 5.80
CA THR A 274 21.66 15.92 7.26
C THR A 274 22.71 16.81 7.94
N GLN A 275 23.91 16.96 7.35
CA GLN A 275 24.91 17.92 7.86
C GLN A 275 24.37 19.35 7.83
N ARG A 276 23.77 19.77 6.72
CA ARG A 276 23.19 21.11 6.59
C ARG A 276 22.07 21.34 7.60
N ALA A 277 21.19 20.35 7.76
CA ALA A 277 20.07 20.39 8.71
C ALA A 277 20.56 20.55 10.16
N VAL A 278 21.62 19.82 10.56
CA VAL A 278 22.12 19.82 11.95
C VAL A 278 23.10 20.95 12.24
N PHE A 279 24.04 21.23 11.32
CA PHE A 279 25.14 22.17 11.53
C PHE A 279 24.88 23.55 10.94
N GLY A 280 23.91 23.70 10.03
CA GLY A 280 23.69 24.91 9.22
C GLY A 280 24.73 25.08 8.10
N THR A 281 25.63 24.11 7.94
CA THR A 281 26.73 24.07 6.97
C THR A 281 27.03 22.60 6.62
N THR A 282 27.83 22.40 5.58
CA THR A 282 28.25 21.08 5.08
C THR A 282 29.77 20.99 4.99
N ASP A 283 30.28 19.79 4.72
CA ASP A 283 31.70 19.59 4.43
C ASP A 283 32.13 20.57 3.31
N PRO A 284 33.22 21.33 3.48
CA PRO A 284 33.72 22.27 2.48
C PRO A 284 34.01 21.65 1.10
N TYR A 285 34.17 20.33 1.01
CA TYR A 285 34.41 19.61 -0.23
C TYR A 285 33.15 18.94 -0.82
N GLU A 286 31.97 19.05 -0.18
CA GLU A 286 30.67 18.52 -0.66
C GLU A 286 30.49 18.75 -2.16
N GLN A 287 30.48 20.02 -2.59
CA GLN A 287 30.16 20.39 -3.96
C GLN A 287 31.09 19.72 -4.98
N ARG A 288 32.38 19.59 -4.65
CA ARG A 288 33.36 18.97 -5.55
C ARG A 288 33.10 17.48 -5.69
N THR A 289 32.91 16.82 -4.57
CA THR A 289 32.71 15.38 -4.52
C THR A 289 31.38 14.98 -5.17
N MET A 290 30.28 15.63 -4.80
CA MET A 290 28.96 15.33 -5.33
C MET A 290 28.86 15.60 -6.83
N MET A 291 29.53 16.64 -7.34
CA MET A 291 29.56 16.96 -8.77
C MET A 291 30.27 15.87 -9.59
N ASN A 292 31.32 15.24 -9.03
CA ASN A 292 31.96 14.06 -9.64
C ASN A 292 31.01 12.86 -9.63
N ALA A 293 30.40 12.59 -8.47
CA ALA A 293 29.50 11.46 -8.26
C ALA A 293 28.28 11.53 -9.20
N TRP A 294 27.56 12.65 -9.23
CA TRP A 294 26.45 12.89 -10.14
C TRP A 294 26.87 12.84 -11.62
N GLY A 295 28.04 13.39 -11.96
CA GLY A 295 28.56 13.33 -13.34
C GLY A 295 28.89 11.91 -13.78
N CYS A 296 29.44 11.09 -12.89
CA CYS A 296 29.72 9.68 -13.14
C CYS A 296 28.43 8.86 -13.22
N LEU A 297 27.45 9.11 -12.34
CA LEU A 297 26.14 8.48 -12.39
C LEU A 297 25.43 8.78 -13.72
N ALA A 298 25.37 10.06 -14.11
CA ALA A 298 24.76 10.47 -15.37
C ALA A 298 25.45 9.85 -16.59
N ALA A 299 26.78 9.65 -16.55
CA ALA A 299 27.51 8.96 -17.61
C ALA A 299 27.17 7.47 -17.67
N LYS A 300 27.13 6.77 -16.52
CA LYS A 300 26.73 5.36 -16.42
C LYS A 300 25.27 5.15 -16.87
N ASP A 301 24.36 6.02 -16.47
CA ASP A 301 22.95 5.97 -16.86
C ASP A 301 22.75 6.31 -18.34
N ALA A 302 23.51 7.26 -18.88
CA ALA A 302 23.45 7.58 -20.30
C ALA A 302 24.01 6.44 -21.16
N GLU A 303 25.03 5.73 -20.70
CA GLU A 303 25.52 4.50 -21.35
C GLU A 303 24.44 3.42 -21.38
N GLU A 304 23.71 3.22 -20.27
CA GLU A 304 22.57 2.30 -20.18
C GLU A 304 21.42 2.69 -21.15
N VAL A 305 21.09 3.98 -21.27
CA VAL A 305 19.91 4.47 -22.01
C VAL A 305 20.17 4.79 -23.50
N TYR A 306 21.30 5.40 -23.85
CA TYR A 306 21.49 6.06 -25.16
C TYR A 306 22.25 5.25 -26.20
N GLU A 307 22.94 4.17 -25.84
CA GLU A 307 23.73 3.39 -26.80
C GLU A 307 22.91 2.62 -27.86
N GLY A 308 21.57 2.72 -27.82
CA GLY A 308 20.66 2.09 -28.78
C GLY A 308 19.54 2.97 -29.36
N THR A 309 19.69 4.29 -29.54
CA THR A 309 18.53 5.09 -30.03
C THR A 309 18.79 6.18 -31.10
N TYR A 310 20.00 6.42 -31.62
CA TYR A 310 20.20 7.51 -32.61
C TYR A 310 21.20 7.26 -33.74
N ASP A 311 20.76 7.53 -34.98
CA ASP A 311 21.46 7.44 -36.27
C ASP A 311 22.60 8.48 -36.50
N GLU A 312 22.82 9.42 -35.59
CA GLU A 312 23.89 10.42 -35.71
C GLU A 312 24.70 10.47 -34.42
N GLU A 313 25.98 10.11 -34.50
CA GLU A 313 26.98 10.10 -33.42
C GLU A 313 26.78 11.26 -32.42
N PRO A 314 26.34 11.00 -31.17
CA PRO A 314 26.82 11.77 -30.06
C PRO A 314 28.18 11.18 -29.65
N ALA A 315 29.14 12.06 -29.35
CA ALA A 315 30.39 11.67 -28.72
C ALA A 315 30.12 11.27 -27.27
N VAL A 316 29.53 10.09 -27.04
CA VAL A 316 29.42 9.54 -25.69
C VAL A 316 30.71 8.80 -25.42
N VAL A 317 31.51 9.41 -24.56
CA VAL A 317 32.81 8.96 -24.11
C VAL A 317 32.56 7.82 -23.11
N ASN A 318 33.40 6.78 -23.11
CA ASN A 318 33.39 5.68 -22.14
C ASN A 318 33.10 6.22 -20.72
N ALA A 319 32.06 5.74 -20.04
CA ALA A 319 31.66 6.25 -18.73
C ALA A 319 32.81 6.15 -17.71
N GLU A 320 33.63 5.11 -17.78
CA GLU A 320 34.84 4.95 -16.95
C GLU A 320 35.89 6.03 -17.26
N GLU A 321 36.06 6.40 -18.53
CA GLU A 321 36.94 7.50 -18.95
C GLU A 321 36.38 8.87 -18.54
N ILE A 322 35.05 9.04 -18.54
CA ILE A 322 34.37 10.22 -17.98
C ILE A 322 34.55 10.26 -16.47
N CYS A 323 34.20 9.21 -15.72
CA CYS A 323 34.33 9.15 -14.26
C CYS A 323 35.78 9.43 -13.83
N THR A 324 36.76 8.79 -14.50
CA THR A 324 38.20 9.03 -14.26
C THR A 324 38.65 10.43 -14.68
N GLY A 325 38.12 10.94 -15.80
CA GLY A 325 38.43 12.27 -16.33
C GLY A 325 37.84 13.41 -15.50
N LEU A 326 36.64 13.22 -14.94
CA LEU A 326 36.01 14.12 -13.99
C LEU A 326 36.90 14.21 -12.74
N ASP A 327 37.37 13.09 -12.19
CA ASP A 327 38.26 13.10 -11.01
C ASP A 327 39.55 13.92 -11.24
N TYR A 328 40.10 13.89 -12.46
CA TYR A 328 41.24 14.73 -12.86
C TYR A 328 40.90 16.22 -13.07
N VAL A 329 39.69 16.54 -13.54
CA VAL A 329 39.23 17.91 -13.84
C VAL A 329 38.85 18.70 -12.59
N TYR A 330 38.20 18.08 -11.61
CA TYR A 330 37.76 18.78 -10.38
C TYR A 330 38.82 18.84 -9.28
N GLY A 331 40.01 18.28 -9.54
CA GLY A 331 41.23 18.55 -8.77
C GLY A 331 41.71 20.02 -8.85
N ASP A 332 41.23 20.84 -9.81
CA ASP A 332 41.65 22.24 -10.01
C ASP A 332 40.47 23.22 -10.31
N VAL A 333 39.81 23.67 -9.23
CA VAL A 333 39.12 24.95 -8.90
C VAL A 333 38.26 25.78 -9.90
N GLU A 334 38.20 25.63 -11.23
CA GLU A 334 37.46 26.63 -12.08
C GLU A 334 36.52 26.11 -13.18
N GLY A 335 36.14 24.83 -13.22
CA GLY A 335 35.18 24.31 -14.21
C GLY A 335 33.71 24.43 -13.76
N GLU A 336 32.94 25.37 -14.32
CA GLU A 336 31.47 25.39 -14.19
C GLU A 336 30.87 24.25 -15.03
N LEU A 337 30.54 23.09 -14.43
CA LEU A 337 29.51 22.24 -15.03
C LEU A 337 28.13 22.85 -14.77
N PRO A 338 27.13 22.49 -15.60
CA PRO A 338 25.75 22.67 -15.20
C PRO A 338 25.50 22.10 -13.80
N PRO A 339 24.67 22.74 -12.98
CA PRO A 339 24.21 22.12 -11.74
C PRO A 339 23.59 20.73 -12.03
N PRO A 340 23.57 19.82 -11.04
CA PRO A 340 22.82 18.58 -11.16
C PRO A 340 21.38 18.89 -11.62
N PRO A 341 20.76 17.99 -12.41
CA PRO A 341 19.40 18.21 -12.87
C PRO A 341 18.47 18.44 -11.68
N ASP A 342 17.63 19.46 -11.78
CA ASP A 342 16.63 19.72 -10.74
C ASP A 342 15.63 18.55 -10.69
N THR A 343 15.11 18.22 -9.52
CA THR A 343 14.09 17.16 -9.36
C THR A 343 12.86 17.49 -10.22
N SER A 344 12.55 18.77 -10.38
CA SER A 344 11.51 19.28 -11.27
C SER A 344 11.80 19.03 -12.75
N ASP A 345 13.07 19.07 -13.18
CA ASP A 345 13.49 18.81 -14.56
C ASP A 345 13.42 17.30 -14.90
N LEU A 346 13.74 16.44 -13.92
CA LEU A 346 13.60 14.97 -14.06
C LEU A 346 12.13 14.53 -14.15
N LEU A 347 11.23 15.25 -13.49
CA LEU A 347 9.80 14.93 -13.41
C LEU A 347 8.94 15.67 -14.44
N ALA A 348 9.47 16.64 -15.19
CA ALA A 348 8.71 17.52 -16.08
C ALA A 348 7.88 16.81 -17.17
N ALA A 349 8.14 15.53 -17.44
CA ALA A 349 7.41 14.70 -18.40
C ALA A 349 6.79 13.44 -17.80
N THR A 350 6.94 13.21 -16.49
CA THR A 350 6.54 11.96 -15.84
C THR A 350 5.22 12.15 -15.08
N PRO A 351 4.19 11.33 -15.35
CA PRO A 351 2.94 11.38 -14.60
C PRO A 351 3.16 11.10 -13.09
N GLY A 352 2.62 11.97 -12.23
CA GLY A 352 2.66 11.82 -10.77
C GLY A 352 1.65 10.81 -10.23
N MET A 353 1.58 10.72 -8.89
CA MET A 353 0.59 9.93 -8.15
C MET A 353 -0.84 10.55 -8.18
N ASP A 354 -0.92 11.82 -8.55
CA ASP A 354 -2.14 12.60 -8.79
C ASP A 354 -2.65 12.48 -10.23
N ALA A 355 -1.94 11.74 -11.10
CA ALA A 355 -2.39 11.49 -12.45
C ALA A 355 -3.70 10.71 -12.44
N THR A 356 -4.67 11.18 -13.23
CA THR A 356 -6.00 10.57 -13.33
C THR A 356 -5.97 9.39 -14.30
N GLU A 357 -6.51 8.27 -13.85
CA GLU A 357 -6.78 7.08 -14.66
C GLU A 357 -8.30 6.83 -14.72
N THR A 358 -8.73 5.92 -15.59
CA THR A 358 -10.15 5.57 -15.74
C THR A 358 -10.35 4.08 -15.57
N ILE A 359 -11.22 3.70 -14.65
CA ILE A 359 -11.79 2.34 -14.59
C ILE A 359 -13.14 2.33 -15.30
N SER A 360 -13.43 1.26 -16.02
CA SER A 360 -14.66 1.12 -16.80
C SER A 360 -15.31 -0.22 -16.54
N VAL A 361 -16.63 -0.26 -16.70
CA VAL A 361 -17.41 -1.49 -16.53
C VAL A 361 -17.20 -2.48 -17.69
N ASN A 362 -16.69 -2.04 -18.84
CA ASN A 362 -16.58 -2.81 -20.09
C ASN A 362 -16.27 -4.31 -19.91
N GLU A 363 -15.18 -4.64 -19.21
CA GLU A 363 -14.72 -6.01 -19.02
C GLU A 363 -15.70 -6.81 -18.13
N VAL A 364 -16.12 -6.23 -17.01
CA VAL A 364 -17.07 -6.85 -16.07
C VAL A 364 -18.47 -7.01 -16.68
N ALA A 365 -18.90 -6.05 -17.51
CA ALA A 365 -20.15 -6.11 -18.27
C ALA A 365 -20.18 -7.27 -19.27
N ASP A 366 -19.05 -7.58 -19.91
CA ASP A 366 -18.93 -8.71 -20.83
C ASP A 366 -18.99 -10.05 -20.07
N VAL A 367 -18.40 -10.15 -18.87
CA VAL A 367 -18.45 -11.33 -17.99
C VAL A 367 -19.89 -11.59 -17.53
N ALA A 368 -20.52 -10.60 -16.90
CA ALA A 368 -21.90 -10.72 -16.43
C ALA A 368 -22.89 -11.04 -17.56
N PHE A 369 -22.66 -10.49 -18.76
CA PHE A 369 -23.52 -10.75 -19.93
C PHE A 369 -23.43 -12.20 -20.35
N ALA A 370 -22.23 -12.75 -20.33
CA ALA A 370 -21.99 -14.10 -20.76
C ALA A 370 -22.42 -15.13 -19.70
N GLU A 371 -22.30 -14.82 -18.41
CA GLU A 371 -22.86 -15.63 -17.33
C GLU A 371 -24.39 -15.71 -17.42
N VAL A 372 -25.09 -14.59 -17.59
CA VAL A 372 -26.55 -14.60 -17.77
C VAL A 372 -26.98 -15.36 -19.02
N LEU A 373 -26.16 -15.45 -20.06
CA LEU A 373 -26.45 -16.29 -21.23
C LEU A 373 -26.09 -17.76 -21.03
N ALA A 374 -25.08 -18.06 -20.20
CA ALA A 374 -24.57 -19.41 -19.99
C ALA A 374 -25.34 -20.16 -18.90
N GLU A 375 -25.68 -19.44 -17.84
CA GLU A 375 -26.33 -19.94 -16.63
C GLU A 375 -27.80 -19.49 -16.55
N GLY A 376 -28.11 -18.31 -17.11
CA GLY A 376 -29.46 -17.75 -17.08
C GLY A 376 -30.38 -18.39 -18.12
N GLU A 377 -31.24 -19.29 -17.66
CA GLU A 377 -32.66 -19.04 -17.37
C GLU A 377 -33.41 -17.94 -18.17
N ILE A 378 -32.98 -17.43 -19.34
CA ILE A 378 -33.84 -16.54 -20.16
C ILE A 378 -35.12 -17.28 -20.52
N ASP A 379 -35.00 -18.55 -20.89
CA ASP A 379 -36.14 -19.41 -21.17
C ASP A 379 -36.95 -19.69 -19.91
N ASP A 380 -36.30 -19.91 -18.76
CA ASP A 380 -37.01 -20.15 -17.49
C ASP A 380 -37.72 -18.88 -16.98
N VAL A 381 -37.12 -17.69 -17.09
CA VAL A 381 -37.76 -16.39 -16.78
C VAL A 381 -38.94 -16.13 -17.72
N ILE A 382 -38.78 -16.45 -19.01
CA ILE A 382 -39.93 -16.37 -19.94
C ILE A 382 -41.02 -17.32 -19.47
N ASP A 383 -40.70 -18.60 -19.23
CA ASP A 383 -41.68 -19.60 -18.85
C ASP A 383 -42.37 -19.23 -17.53
N ASP A 384 -41.63 -18.84 -16.49
CA ASP A 384 -42.14 -18.38 -15.20
C ASP A 384 -43.07 -17.17 -15.35
N ILE A 385 -42.71 -16.20 -16.19
CA ILE A 385 -43.53 -15.00 -16.41
C ILE A 385 -44.78 -15.27 -17.26
N HIS A 386 -44.78 -16.33 -18.07
CA HIS A 386 -45.95 -16.75 -18.85
C HIS A 386 -46.77 -17.84 -18.14
N GLU A 387 -46.33 -18.29 -16.96
CA GLU A 387 -47.01 -19.27 -16.13
C GLU A 387 -48.02 -18.61 -15.18
N ILE A 388 -49.30 -19.00 -15.27
CA ILE A 388 -50.35 -18.57 -14.32
C ILE A 388 -50.74 -19.75 -13.42
N GLU A 389 -50.66 -19.54 -12.10
CA GLU A 389 -51.22 -20.48 -11.14
C GLU A 389 -52.73 -20.25 -11.03
N ALA A 390 -53.52 -21.15 -11.62
CA ALA A 390 -54.98 -21.08 -11.54
C ALA A 390 -55.50 -21.92 -10.38
N SER A 391 -56.50 -21.41 -9.65
CA SER A 391 -57.08 -22.08 -8.49
C SER A 391 -58.61 -22.07 -8.51
N THR A 392 -59.21 -23.04 -7.82
CA THR A 392 -60.65 -23.08 -7.57
C THR A 392 -60.93 -22.84 -6.09
N ASP A 393 -61.69 -21.80 -5.76
CA ASP A 393 -62.30 -21.61 -4.44
C ASP A 393 -63.76 -22.07 -4.48
N VAL A 394 -64.17 -22.88 -3.49
CA VAL A 394 -65.56 -23.33 -3.35
C VAL A 394 -66.10 -22.88 -2.00
N SER A 395 -67.11 -22.00 -2.04
CA SER A 395 -67.79 -21.51 -0.84
C SER A 395 -69.19 -22.12 -0.70
N HIS A 396 -69.56 -22.50 0.53
CA HIS A 396 -70.90 -23.05 0.83
C HIS A 396 -71.79 -21.89 1.26
N VAL A 397 -72.68 -21.46 0.36
CA VAL A 397 -73.45 -20.22 0.52
C VAL A 397 -74.73 -20.46 1.34
N VAL A 398 -75.43 -21.56 1.07
CA VAL A 398 -76.69 -21.92 1.74
C VAL A 398 -76.74 -23.43 2.01
N ASP A 399 -77.09 -23.79 3.24
CA ASP A 399 -77.54 -25.13 3.63
C ASP A 399 -78.77 -24.92 4.52
N ASP A 400 -79.91 -24.69 3.88
CA ASP A 400 -81.16 -24.37 4.56
C ASP A 400 -82.15 -25.53 4.44
N HIS A 401 -82.79 -25.83 5.55
CA HIS A 401 -83.79 -26.87 5.65
C HIS A 401 -85.01 -26.28 6.32
N ASP A 402 -86.02 -26.00 5.52
CA ASP A 402 -87.31 -25.57 6.03
C ASP A 402 -88.02 -26.79 6.63
N GLU A 403 -88.04 -26.84 7.97
CA GLU A 403 -88.83 -27.83 8.69
C GLU A 403 -90.31 -27.66 8.35
N PRO A 404 -91.04 -28.77 8.18
CA PRO A 404 -92.42 -28.70 7.75
C PRO A 404 -93.33 -27.99 8.78
N ASP A 405 -94.18 -27.06 8.33
CA ASP A 405 -95.20 -26.42 9.17
C ASP A 405 -96.45 -27.32 9.30
N VAL A 406 -96.28 -28.40 10.06
CA VAL A 406 -97.36 -29.34 10.30
C VAL A 406 -98.24 -28.84 11.43
N THR A 407 -99.37 -28.23 11.09
CA THR A 407 -100.40 -27.96 12.10
C THR A 407 -101.05 -29.29 12.54
N PRO A 408 -100.91 -29.73 13.80
CA PRO A 408 -101.59 -30.93 14.29
C PRO A 408 -103.11 -30.79 14.15
N PRO A 409 -103.89 -31.90 14.16
CA PRO A 409 -105.35 -31.83 14.03
C PRO A 409 -105.94 -30.85 15.06
N PRO A 410 -107.01 -30.10 14.71
CA PRO A 410 -107.36 -28.84 15.35
C PRO A 410 -107.51 -28.93 16.87
N GLU A 411 -106.88 -28.00 17.61
CA GLU A 411 -106.91 -27.82 19.08
C GLU A 411 -108.31 -27.71 19.71
N THR A 412 -109.38 -27.78 18.91
CA THR A 412 -110.78 -27.76 19.35
C THR A 412 -111.29 -29.10 19.90
N SER A 413 -110.44 -30.13 19.95
CA SER A 413 -110.72 -31.44 20.54
C SER A 413 -110.55 -31.43 22.07
N THR A 414 -111.53 -31.94 22.81
CA THR A 414 -111.54 -31.99 24.29
C THR A 414 -110.51 -32.94 24.93
N ASP A 415 -109.65 -33.62 24.15
CA ASP A 415 -108.59 -34.54 24.60
C ASP A 415 -107.41 -34.56 23.59
N PRO A 416 -106.47 -33.59 23.63
CA PRO A 416 -105.33 -33.53 22.71
C PRO A 416 -104.27 -34.63 22.94
N ASP A 417 -104.08 -35.08 24.20
CA ASP A 417 -103.05 -36.08 24.58
C ASP A 417 -103.32 -37.52 24.07
N ASN A 418 -104.43 -37.74 23.36
CA ASN A 418 -104.87 -39.05 22.88
C ASN A 418 -104.59 -39.26 21.38
N TRP A 419 -103.84 -38.38 20.73
CA TRP A 419 -103.30 -38.60 19.38
C TRP A 419 -101.86 -39.15 19.49
N SER A 420 -101.51 -40.10 18.62
CA SER A 420 -100.11 -40.56 18.49
C SER A 420 -99.23 -39.44 17.94
N ASP A 421 -97.92 -39.55 18.16
CA ASP A 421 -96.94 -38.82 17.33
C ASP A 421 -97.19 -39.15 15.84
N PRO A 422 -96.94 -38.21 14.92
CA PRO A 422 -97.11 -38.45 13.49
C PRO A 422 -96.24 -39.63 13.06
N SER A 423 -96.84 -40.57 12.33
CA SER A 423 -96.11 -41.65 11.66
C SER A 423 -96.16 -41.43 10.15
N LEU A 424 -95.00 -41.49 9.49
CA LEU A 424 -94.90 -41.49 8.03
C LEU A 424 -95.59 -42.75 7.47
N ILE A 425 -96.49 -42.57 6.50
CA ILE A 425 -97.30 -43.68 5.94
C ILE A 425 -97.13 -43.90 4.43
N GLU A 426 -96.40 -43.03 3.73
CA GLU A 426 -96.07 -43.18 2.30
C GLU A 426 -94.62 -42.73 2.07
N ASP A 427 -93.94 -43.38 1.11
CA ASP A 427 -92.54 -43.08 0.76
C ASP A 427 -92.40 -41.60 0.34
N THR A 428 -91.40 -40.91 0.87
CA THR A 428 -91.06 -39.53 0.51
C THR A 428 -90.80 -39.44 -0.99
N THR A 429 -91.53 -38.58 -1.70
CA THR A 429 -91.23 -38.26 -3.10
C THR A 429 -90.48 -36.93 -3.12
N THR A 430 -89.20 -36.96 -3.49
CA THR A 430 -88.40 -35.75 -3.68
C THR A 430 -88.59 -35.25 -5.11
N THR A 431 -88.86 -33.96 -5.28
CA THR A 431 -88.73 -33.30 -6.58
C THR A 431 -87.57 -32.32 -6.48
N SER A 432 -86.54 -32.52 -7.30
CA SER A 432 -85.37 -31.66 -7.34
C SER A 432 -85.46 -30.66 -8.49
N THR A 433 -85.10 -29.42 -8.21
CA THR A 433 -84.80 -28.41 -9.23
C THR A 433 -83.36 -27.96 -9.05
N ALA A 434 -82.58 -27.96 -10.12
CA ALA A 434 -81.23 -27.42 -10.13
C ALA A 434 -81.17 -26.21 -11.08
N SER A 435 -80.39 -25.21 -10.71
CA SER A 435 -80.05 -24.06 -11.56
C SER A 435 -78.59 -23.69 -11.38
N VAL A 436 -77.95 -23.31 -12.47
CA VAL A 436 -76.59 -22.74 -12.49
C VAL A 436 -76.63 -21.34 -13.07
N ASP A 437 -76.13 -20.37 -12.32
CA ASP A 437 -75.89 -19.01 -12.78
C ASP A 437 -74.38 -18.77 -12.94
N HIS A 438 -73.96 -18.20 -14.06
CA HIS A 438 -72.54 -17.93 -14.39
C HIS A 438 -72.27 -16.43 -14.50
N VAL A 439 -71.15 -16.00 -13.91
CA VAL A 439 -70.57 -14.66 -14.06
C VAL A 439 -69.14 -14.80 -14.58
N ALA A 440 -68.82 -14.13 -15.69
CA ALA A 440 -67.44 -13.92 -16.13
C ALA A 440 -66.96 -12.56 -15.62
N HIS A 441 -65.72 -12.51 -15.16
CA HIS A 441 -65.06 -11.30 -14.67
C HIS A 441 -64.07 -10.77 -15.71
N ASP A 442 -63.66 -9.51 -15.55
CA ASP A 442 -62.66 -8.84 -16.38
C ASP A 442 -61.33 -8.90 -15.61
N PRO A 443 -60.37 -9.73 -16.03
CA PRO A 443 -59.14 -9.91 -15.29
C PRO A 443 -58.21 -8.69 -15.40
N ASP A 444 -57.31 -8.52 -14.42
CA ASP A 444 -56.53 -7.29 -14.25
C ASP A 444 -55.16 -7.59 -13.63
N THR A 445 -54.09 -7.48 -14.43
CA THR A 445 -52.70 -7.71 -13.99
C THR A 445 -52.15 -6.67 -13.03
N SER A 446 -52.87 -5.59 -12.72
CA SER A 446 -52.47 -4.69 -11.62
C SER A 446 -52.65 -5.33 -10.24
N ARG A 447 -53.24 -6.52 -10.16
CA ARG A 447 -53.39 -7.33 -8.95
C ARG A 447 -52.71 -8.68 -9.12
N LEU A 448 -52.02 -9.12 -8.08
CA LEU A 448 -51.39 -10.43 -8.03
C LEU A 448 -52.40 -11.56 -8.32
N GLU A 449 -53.60 -11.49 -7.75
CA GLU A 449 -54.69 -12.44 -8.00
C GLU A 449 -55.88 -11.77 -8.69
N THR A 450 -56.49 -12.47 -9.64
CA THR A 450 -57.73 -12.03 -10.31
C THR A 450 -58.73 -13.18 -10.49
N ASP A 451 -60.02 -12.89 -10.36
CA ASP A 451 -61.08 -13.85 -10.63
C ASP A 451 -61.37 -13.90 -12.14
N TYR A 452 -61.64 -15.09 -12.68
CA TYR A 452 -62.04 -15.30 -14.07
C TYR A 452 -63.52 -15.65 -14.21
N HIS A 453 -63.98 -16.66 -13.47
CA HIS A 453 -65.35 -17.15 -13.56
C HIS A 453 -65.92 -17.50 -12.18
N THR A 454 -67.17 -17.13 -11.93
CA THR A 454 -67.91 -17.55 -10.74
C THR A 454 -69.20 -18.26 -11.14
N PHE A 455 -69.43 -19.45 -10.61
CA PHE A 455 -70.65 -20.24 -10.81
C PHE A 455 -71.42 -20.36 -9.50
N HIS A 456 -72.68 -19.96 -9.51
CA HIS A 456 -73.61 -20.19 -8.40
C HIS A 456 -74.48 -21.39 -8.76
N VAL A 457 -74.37 -22.47 -7.99
CA VAL A 457 -75.14 -23.69 -8.20
C VAL A 457 -76.14 -23.83 -7.06
N THR A 458 -77.42 -23.83 -7.39
CA THR A 458 -78.50 -24.03 -6.41
C THR A 458 -79.26 -25.30 -6.72
N VAL A 459 -79.39 -26.19 -5.72
CA VAL A 459 -80.28 -27.35 -5.77
C VAL A 459 -81.36 -27.19 -4.70
N VAL A 460 -82.61 -27.17 -5.14
CA VAL A 460 -83.79 -27.11 -4.28
C VAL A 460 -84.51 -28.46 -4.35
N ASN A 461 -84.53 -29.17 -3.22
CA ASN A 461 -85.22 -30.44 -3.05
C ASN A 461 -86.53 -30.20 -2.30
N GLU A 462 -87.67 -30.39 -2.97
CA GLU A 462 -88.98 -30.41 -2.33
C GLU A 462 -89.33 -31.84 -1.93
N HIS A 463 -89.36 -32.12 -0.63
CA HIS A 463 -89.73 -33.42 -0.08
C HIS A 463 -91.21 -33.45 0.23
N TYR A 464 -91.95 -34.28 -0.51
CA TYR A 464 -93.37 -34.48 -0.25
C TYR A 464 -93.58 -35.70 0.64
N GLU A 465 -94.13 -35.46 1.84
CA GLU A 465 -94.40 -36.50 2.84
C GLU A 465 -95.89 -36.61 3.17
N ARG A 466 -96.33 -37.80 3.57
CA ARG A 466 -97.69 -38.03 4.08
C ARG A 466 -97.64 -38.58 5.49
N LEU A 467 -98.05 -37.75 6.44
CA LEU A 467 -98.05 -38.05 7.87
C LEU A 467 -99.45 -38.50 8.33
N GLU A 468 -99.50 -39.53 9.17
CA GLU A 468 -100.72 -40.02 9.81
C GLU A 468 -100.66 -39.86 11.34
N TRP A 469 -101.67 -39.22 11.92
CA TRP A 469 -101.92 -39.26 13.37
C TRP A 469 -103.04 -40.23 13.66
N ARG A 470 -102.85 -41.11 14.65
CA ARG A 470 -103.88 -42.06 15.07
C ARG A 470 -104.50 -41.63 16.40
N TYR A 471 -105.83 -41.66 16.48
CA TYR A 471 -106.51 -41.36 17.74
C TYR A 471 -106.63 -42.62 18.59
N GLU A 472 -105.96 -42.63 19.74
CA GLU A 472 -105.85 -43.74 20.69
C GLU A 472 -106.90 -43.67 21.83
N GLY A 473 -107.67 -42.59 21.89
CA GLY A 473 -108.75 -42.41 22.87
C GLY A 473 -110.05 -43.17 22.56
N ASN A 474 -111.02 -43.15 23.50
CA ASN A 474 -112.29 -43.87 23.36
C ASN A 474 -113.24 -43.19 22.34
N ARG A 475 -113.28 -43.74 21.12
CA ARG A 475 -113.99 -43.20 19.93
C ARG A 475 -115.51 -43.11 20.06
N SER A 476 -116.13 -43.78 21.03
CA SER A 476 -117.61 -43.86 21.16
C SER A 476 -118.29 -42.57 21.65
N LYS A 477 -117.53 -41.56 22.11
CA LYS A 477 -118.06 -40.27 22.60
C LYS A 477 -117.75 -39.05 21.73
N THR A 478 -116.71 -39.10 20.90
CA THR A 478 -116.14 -37.89 20.26
C THR A 478 -116.47 -37.78 18.77
N GLY A 479 -116.88 -38.87 18.10
CA GLY A 479 -117.21 -38.85 16.67
C GLY A 479 -116.01 -38.60 15.74
N LEU A 480 -114.78 -38.68 16.27
CA LEU A 480 -113.54 -38.44 15.54
C LEU A 480 -113.13 -39.66 14.68
N PRO A 481 -112.43 -39.44 13.54
CA PRO A 481 -111.90 -40.52 12.70
C PRO A 481 -110.80 -41.31 13.41
N ALA A 482 -110.56 -42.56 12.95
CA ALA A 482 -109.54 -43.45 13.51
C ALA A 482 -108.11 -42.96 13.29
N ALA A 483 -107.90 -42.23 12.20
CA ALA A 483 -106.66 -41.59 11.80
C ALA A 483 -106.97 -40.32 10.99
N VAL A 484 -106.05 -39.36 11.01
CA VAL A 484 -106.05 -38.18 10.13
C VAL A 484 -104.73 -38.18 9.40
N THR A 485 -104.79 -37.88 8.10
CA THR A 485 -103.60 -37.72 7.25
C THR A 485 -103.45 -36.27 6.85
N ALA A 486 -102.23 -35.75 6.93
CA ALA A 486 -101.85 -34.49 6.30
C ALA A 486 -100.79 -34.79 5.24
N ASN A 487 -100.81 -33.98 4.19
CA ASN A 487 -99.69 -33.91 3.28
C ASN A 487 -98.80 -32.80 3.77
N ASP A 488 -97.52 -33.00 3.60
CA ASP A 488 -96.48 -32.13 4.11
C ASP A 488 -95.44 -31.90 3.03
N THR A 489 -94.81 -30.73 3.08
CA THR A 489 -93.77 -30.36 2.13
C THR A 489 -92.70 -29.62 2.90
N SER A 490 -91.52 -30.22 2.98
CA SER A 490 -90.30 -29.53 3.40
C SER A 490 -89.45 -29.23 2.17
N THR A 491 -88.67 -28.17 2.27
CA THR A 491 -87.75 -27.75 1.22
C THR A 491 -86.36 -27.71 1.80
N SER A 492 -85.42 -28.35 1.11
CA SER A 492 -83.99 -28.25 1.40
C SER A 492 -83.34 -27.52 0.24
N GLU A 493 -82.61 -26.44 0.54
CA GLU A 493 -81.90 -25.63 -0.44
C GLU A 493 -80.40 -25.70 -0.15
N PHE A 494 -79.65 -26.11 -1.16
CA PHE A 494 -78.19 -26.22 -1.13
C PHE A 494 -77.61 -25.32 -2.20
N GLU A 495 -76.77 -24.38 -1.79
CA GLU A 495 -76.09 -23.45 -2.69
C GLU A 495 -74.57 -23.52 -2.45
N ILE A 496 -73.84 -23.72 -3.55
CA ILE A 496 -72.39 -23.54 -3.58
C ILE A 496 -72.03 -22.48 -4.62
N GLU A 497 -70.96 -21.74 -4.32
CA GLU A 497 -70.30 -20.84 -5.25
C GLU A 497 -68.94 -21.44 -5.60
N ILE A 498 -68.65 -21.56 -6.89
CA ILE A 498 -67.35 -22.04 -7.40
C ILE A 498 -66.71 -20.87 -8.13
N THR A 499 -65.61 -20.34 -7.60
CA THR A 499 -64.83 -19.25 -8.20
C THR A 499 -63.52 -19.80 -8.74
N LEU A 500 -63.21 -19.47 -9.99
CA LEU A 500 -61.94 -19.76 -10.64
C LEU A 500 -61.13 -18.47 -10.67
N SER A 501 -59.94 -18.48 -10.07
CA SER A 501 -59.00 -17.35 -10.05
C SER A 501 -57.66 -17.74 -10.67
N GLY A 502 -56.85 -16.72 -11.02
CA GLY A 502 -55.47 -16.87 -11.43
C GLY A 502 -54.56 -15.94 -10.64
N GLU A 503 -53.42 -16.46 -10.22
CA GLU A 503 -52.31 -15.72 -9.62
C GLU A 503 -51.24 -15.48 -10.69
N HIS A 504 -50.92 -14.21 -10.92
CA HIS A 504 -49.87 -13.77 -11.83
C HIS A 504 -48.49 -13.97 -11.18
N PRO A 505 -47.45 -14.23 -11.98
CA PRO A 505 -46.11 -14.46 -11.45
C PRO A 505 -45.57 -13.23 -10.72
N ASP A 506 -44.96 -13.47 -9.57
CA ASP A 506 -44.19 -12.48 -8.81
C ASP A 506 -42.73 -12.55 -9.28
N ALA A 507 -42.22 -11.44 -9.78
CA ALA A 507 -40.91 -11.32 -10.43
C ALA A 507 -39.95 -10.54 -9.53
N ASP A 508 -38.65 -10.58 -9.80
CA ASP A 508 -37.67 -9.76 -9.07
C ASP A 508 -37.75 -8.25 -9.44
N VAL A 509 -38.66 -7.89 -10.33
CA VAL A 509 -38.96 -6.51 -10.75
C VAL A 509 -40.25 -5.97 -10.12
N ASP A 510 -40.36 -4.64 -10.03
CA ASP A 510 -41.52 -3.98 -9.40
C ASP A 510 -42.86 -4.42 -10.04
N TYR A 511 -43.84 -4.80 -9.23
CA TYR A 511 -45.15 -5.27 -9.72
C TYR A 511 -46.01 -4.10 -10.24
N ASN A 512 -45.87 -3.77 -11.53
CA ASN A 512 -46.51 -2.61 -12.16
C ASN A 512 -47.70 -2.93 -13.08
N GLY A 513 -48.10 -4.21 -13.18
CA GLY A 513 -49.14 -4.67 -14.13
C GLY A 513 -48.72 -4.53 -15.60
N ILE A 514 -49.58 -4.97 -16.52
CA ILE A 514 -49.28 -5.05 -17.95
C ILE A 514 -50.32 -4.24 -18.75
N GLU A 515 -49.88 -3.43 -19.72
CA GLU A 515 -50.77 -2.56 -20.51
C GLU A 515 -51.71 -3.34 -21.45
N THR A 516 -51.23 -4.43 -22.06
CA THR A 516 -52.03 -5.36 -22.88
C THR A 516 -52.07 -6.76 -22.27
N ASP A 517 -52.59 -6.89 -21.05
CA ASP A 517 -52.46 -8.10 -20.24
C ASP A 517 -53.15 -9.37 -20.75
N TYR A 518 -54.41 -9.28 -21.22
CA TYR A 518 -55.19 -10.41 -21.73
C TYR A 518 -55.58 -10.25 -23.20
N ASP A 519 -54.93 -9.32 -23.90
CA ASP A 519 -55.12 -9.06 -25.32
C ASP A 519 -53.77 -9.20 -26.06
N PRO A 520 -53.73 -9.80 -27.26
CA PRO A 520 -52.51 -9.83 -28.06
C PRO A 520 -52.02 -8.42 -28.39
N GLY A 521 -50.75 -8.12 -28.08
CA GLY A 521 -50.24 -6.76 -28.16
C GLY A 521 -48.93 -6.52 -27.40
N GLY A 522 -48.43 -5.29 -27.47
CA GLY A 522 -47.20 -4.89 -26.80
C GLY A 522 -45.91 -5.41 -27.46
N TRP A 523 -44.81 -5.38 -26.71
CA TRP A 523 -43.49 -5.79 -27.19
C TRP A 523 -43.30 -7.32 -27.02
N PRO A 524 -42.62 -8.03 -27.93
CA PRO A 524 -42.29 -7.65 -29.29
C PRO A 524 -43.46 -7.97 -30.21
N ALA A 525 -44.07 -6.98 -30.86
CA ALA A 525 -45.15 -7.24 -31.81
C ALA A 525 -44.65 -7.99 -33.07
N PRO A 526 -45.31 -9.08 -33.54
CA PRO A 526 -46.60 -9.63 -33.12
C PRO A 526 -46.48 -10.94 -32.29
N LEU A 527 -45.41 -11.13 -31.52
CA LEU A 527 -45.04 -12.37 -30.85
C LEU A 527 -45.61 -12.51 -29.42
N SER A 528 -46.48 -11.60 -28.98
CA SER A 528 -47.00 -11.60 -27.63
C SER A 528 -48.52 -11.74 -27.65
N ASP A 529 -48.99 -12.94 -27.35
CA ASP A 529 -50.40 -13.22 -27.10
C ASP A 529 -50.80 -12.87 -25.64
N ASN A 530 -49.81 -12.53 -24.80
CA ASN A 530 -49.97 -12.20 -23.39
C ASN A 530 -50.72 -13.31 -22.64
N TYR A 531 -51.64 -12.98 -21.73
CA TYR A 531 -52.49 -13.97 -21.05
C TYR A 531 -53.77 -14.32 -21.83
N ASP A 532 -53.82 -14.06 -23.15
CA ASP A 532 -54.97 -14.42 -23.98
C ASP A 532 -55.26 -15.92 -23.90
N GLY A 533 -56.53 -16.29 -23.71
CA GLY A 533 -56.95 -17.67 -23.56
C GLY A 533 -56.72 -18.32 -22.18
N VAL A 534 -55.99 -17.71 -21.24
CA VAL A 534 -55.82 -18.22 -19.87
C VAL A 534 -57.17 -18.41 -19.14
N PRO A 535 -58.13 -17.46 -19.18
CA PRO A 535 -59.45 -17.65 -18.56
C PRO A 535 -60.17 -18.90 -19.11
N ASP A 536 -60.14 -19.09 -20.43
CA ASP A 536 -60.78 -20.23 -21.10
C ASP A 536 -60.07 -21.55 -20.76
N ALA A 537 -58.74 -21.54 -20.71
CA ALA A 537 -57.93 -22.70 -20.31
C ALA A 537 -58.19 -23.13 -18.86
N THR A 538 -58.55 -22.18 -17.99
CA THR A 538 -58.91 -22.44 -16.59
C THR A 538 -60.20 -23.27 -16.49
N LEU A 539 -61.21 -22.96 -17.32
CA LEU A 539 -62.45 -23.73 -17.39
C LEU A 539 -62.22 -25.19 -17.80
N GLU A 540 -61.32 -25.40 -18.77
CA GLU A 540 -60.97 -26.75 -19.24
C GLU A 540 -60.17 -27.54 -18.21
N ARG A 541 -59.13 -26.93 -17.63
CA ARG A 541 -58.21 -27.60 -16.70
C ARG A 541 -58.84 -27.84 -15.32
N LEU A 542 -59.56 -26.86 -14.77
CA LEU A 542 -60.07 -26.94 -13.40
C LEU A 542 -61.44 -27.65 -13.31
N LEU A 543 -62.34 -27.40 -14.27
CA LEU A 543 -63.72 -27.93 -14.25
C LEU A 543 -64.06 -28.89 -15.40
N GLY A 544 -63.18 -29.04 -16.39
CA GLY A 544 -63.43 -29.89 -17.56
C GLY A 544 -64.53 -29.37 -18.49
N LEU A 545 -64.73 -28.05 -18.57
CA LEU A 545 -65.76 -27.39 -19.36
C LEU A 545 -65.19 -26.90 -20.70
N ASP A 546 -65.93 -27.09 -21.79
CA ASP A 546 -65.59 -26.57 -23.13
C ASP A 546 -66.09 -25.11 -23.26
N PRO A 547 -65.20 -24.10 -23.38
CA PRO A 547 -65.57 -22.68 -23.38
C PRO A 547 -66.40 -22.26 -24.60
N ASP A 548 -66.34 -23.02 -25.71
CA ASP A 548 -67.14 -22.76 -26.91
C ASP A 548 -68.62 -23.18 -26.77
N ARG A 549 -69.02 -23.71 -25.61
CA ARG A 549 -70.36 -24.23 -25.33
C ARG A 549 -70.97 -23.60 -24.08
N SER A 550 -72.28 -23.80 -23.90
CA SER A 550 -73.03 -23.33 -22.73
C SER A 550 -72.43 -23.90 -21.44
N LEU A 551 -71.71 -23.07 -20.68
CA LEU A 551 -71.00 -23.47 -19.46
C LEU A 551 -71.98 -23.94 -18.39
N GLU A 552 -73.08 -23.20 -18.21
CA GLU A 552 -74.14 -23.52 -17.25
C GLU A 552 -74.75 -24.89 -17.55
N SER A 553 -75.03 -25.18 -18.83
CA SER A 553 -75.59 -26.48 -19.23
C SER A 553 -74.61 -27.64 -19.09
N GLN A 554 -73.30 -27.38 -19.24
CA GLN A 554 -72.26 -28.39 -19.05
C GLN A 554 -72.08 -28.71 -17.56
N LEU A 555 -72.11 -27.68 -16.71
CA LEU A 555 -72.02 -27.83 -15.27
C LEU A 555 -73.29 -28.50 -14.71
N GLU A 556 -74.49 -28.08 -15.14
CA GLU A 556 -75.75 -28.76 -14.83
C GLU A 556 -75.75 -30.23 -15.24
N ALA A 557 -75.11 -30.58 -16.36
CA ALA A 557 -75.02 -31.97 -16.82
C ALA A 557 -74.12 -32.86 -15.95
N GLN A 558 -73.27 -32.27 -15.09
CA GLN A 558 -72.50 -33.03 -14.09
C GLN A 558 -73.38 -33.48 -12.91
N LEU A 559 -74.50 -32.79 -12.64
CA LEU A 559 -75.47 -33.17 -11.60
C LEU A 559 -76.28 -34.38 -12.05
N THR A 560 -75.92 -35.57 -11.56
CA THR A 560 -76.54 -36.83 -12.02
C THR A 560 -77.59 -37.41 -11.06
N ASP A 561 -77.51 -37.11 -9.77
CA ASP A 561 -78.42 -37.61 -8.73
C ASP A 561 -78.83 -36.50 -7.75
N THR A 562 -79.53 -35.47 -8.25
CA THR A 562 -79.92 -34.28 -7.47
C THR A 562 -80.81 -34.61 -6.25
N GLU A 563 -81.57 -35.71 -6.31
CA GLU A 563 -82.43 -36.16 -5.20
C GLU A 563 -81.62 -36.73 -4.01
N ALA A 564 -80.37 -37.14 -4.22
CA ALA A 564 -79.48 -37.69 -3.21
C ALA A 564 -78.60 -36.64 -2.50
N ILE A 565 -78.74 -35.37 -2.88
CA ILE A 565 -77.98 -34.25 -2.30
C ILE A 565 -78.64 -33.84 -0.97
N GLU A 566 -77.88 -33.98 0.12
CA GLU A 566 -78.34 -33.73 1.51
C GLU A 566 -77.53 -32.63 2.25
N SER A 567 -76.55 -32.00 1.59
CA SER A 567 -75.74 -30.90 2.14
C SER A 567 -74.99 -30.15 1.03
N ALA A 568 -74.51 -28.93 1.29
CA ALA A 568 -73.64 -28.20 0.35
C ALA A 568 -72.37 -29.00 -0.01
N ALA A 569 -71.76 -29.68 0.97
CA ALA A 569 -70.63 -30.59 0.73
C ALA A 569 -70.98 -31.83 -0.12
N ALA A 570 -72.26 -32.23 -0.16
CA ALA A 570 -72.71 -33.29 -1.06
C ALA A 570 -72.96 -32.78 -2.48
N LEU A 571 -73.41 -31.54 -2.61
CA LEU A 571 -73.55 -30.85 -3.89
C LEU A 571 -72.18 -30.65 -4.57
N GLU A 572 -71.18 -30.18 -3.82
CA GLU A 572 -69.80 -30.02 -4.29
C GLU A 572 -69.22 -31.31 -4.91
N ARG A 573 -69.49 -32.46 -4.28
CA ARG A 573 -68.96 -33.77 -4.72
C ARG A 573 -69.51 -34.27 -6.07
N GLU A 574 -70.57 -33.67 -6.59
CA GLU A 574 -71.08 -34.00 -7.93
C GLU A 574 -70.21 -33.40 -9.04
N PHE A 575 -69.40 -32.38 -8.72
CA PHE A 575 -68.57 -31.68 -9.69
C PHE A 575 -67.17 -32.27 -9.79
N ARG A 576 -66.61 -32.23 -11.00
CA ARG A 576 -65.18 -32.51 -11.23
C ARG A 576 -64.40 -31.24 -11.00
N ILE A 577 -63.92 -31.07 -9.77
CA ILE A 577 -63.11 -29.92 -9.38
C ILE A 577 -61.65 -30.37 -9.24
N THR A 578 -60.77 -29.61 -9.86
CA THR A 578 -59.33 -29.66 -9.61
C THR A 578 -58.97 -28.40 -8.81
N ASP A 579 -58.33 -28.58 -7.66
CA ASP A 579 -58.09 -27.49 -6.71
C ASP A 579 -57.19 -26.39 -7.30
N SER A 580 -56.14 -26.77 -8.04
CA SER A 580 -55.27 -25.85 -8.77
C SER A 580 -54.64 -26.50 -10.00
N ALA A 581 -54.23 -25.66 -10.95
CA ALA A 581 -53.46 -26.06 -12.12
C ALA A 581 -52.61 -24.90 -12.63
N THR A 582 -51.43 -25.24 -13.10
CA THR A 582 -50.57 -24.35 -13.89
C THR A 582 -51.13 -24.17 -15.32
N ILE A 583 -51.16 -22.94 -15.79
CA ILE A 583 -51.60 -22.56 -17.14
C ILE A 583 -50.50 -21.75 -17.83
N ASP A 584 -49.91 -22.35 -18.86
CA ASP A 584 -49.00 -21.65 -19.78
C ASP A 584 -49.82 -20.79 -20.73
N ALA A 585 -49.62 -19.48 -20.68
CA ALA A 585 -50.36 -18.52 -21.48
C ALA A 585 -49.85 -18.41 -22.92
N ASP A 586 -48.54 -18.37 -23.09
CA ASP A 586 -47.84 -18.41 -24.37
C ASP A 586 -46.50 -19.11 -24.12
N PRO A 587 -46.25 -20.32 -24.67
CA PRO A 587 -45.03 -21.04 -24.39
C PRO A 587 -43.81 -20.30 -24.94
N SER A 588 -42.67 -20.34 -24.23
CA SER A 588 -41.43 -19.76 -24.73
C SER A 588 -41.19 -20.14 -26.19
N THR A 589 -40.96 -19.12 -27.01
CA THR A 589 -40.56 -19.30 -28.40
C THR A 589 -39.11 -18.90 -28.55
N GLU A 590 -38.38 -19.68 -29.32
CA GLU A 590 -37.00 -19.38 -29.69
C GLU A 590 -36.83 -17.97 -30.30
N LEU A 591 -37.88 -17.40 -30.90
CA LEU A 591 -37.88 -16.02 -31.41
C LEU A 591 -37.92 -14.97 -30.29
N LEU A 592 -38.63 -15.23 -29.19
CA LEU A 592 -38.71 -14.33 -28.04
C LEU A 592 -37.39 -14.31 -27.25
N THR A 593 -36.82 -15.48 -26.98
CA THR A 593 -35.49 -15.64 -26.37
C THR A 593 -34.43 -14.85 -27.14
N VAL A 594 -34.46 -14.93 -28.48
CA VAL A 594 -33.56 -14.21 -29.38
C VAL A 594 -33.73 -12.68 -29.28
N GLU A 595 -34.96 -12.19 -29.17
CA GLU A 595 -35.22 -10.76 -29.09
C GLU A 595 -34.78 -10.19 -27.72
N ILE A 596 -35.01 -10.93 -26.62
CA ILE A 596 -34.52 -10.57 -25.28
C ILE A 596 -32.99 -10.61 -25.23
N ALA A 597 -32.34 -11.63 -25.80
CA ALA A 597 -30.88 -11.69 -25.85
C ALA A 597 -30.26 -10.52 -26.65
N HIS A 598 -30.89 -10.12 -27.76
CA HIS A 598 -30.44 -8.95 -28.53
C HIS A 598 -30.64 -7.65 -27.75
N ASP A 599 -31.74 -7.55 -27.00
CA ASP A 599 -32.00 -6.43 -26.12
C ASP A 599 -30.94 -6.33 -25.01
N LEU A 600 -30.61 -7.45 -24.37
CA LEU A 600 -29.58 -7.54 -23.36
C LEU A 600 -28.19 -7.16 -23.91
N ALA A 601 -27.86 -7.57 -25.13
CA ALA A 601 -26.61 -7.18 -25.78
C ALA A 601 -26.48 -5.66 -25.98
N ARG A 602 -27.61 -4.96 -26.22
CA ARG A 602 -27.62 -3.49 -26.27
C ARG A 602 -27.43 -2.88 -24.89
N LEU A 603 -28.10 -3.44 -23.87
CA LEU A 603 -27.95 -2.98 -22.48
C LEU A 603 -26.49 -3.10 -22.02
N ARG A 604 -25.85 -4.23 -22.29
CA ARG A 604 -24.42 -4.44 -22.02
C ARG A 604 -23.57 -3.34 -22.63
N ASP A 605 -23.77 -2.99 -23.91
CA ASP A 605 -22.99 -1.93 -24.57
C ASP A 605 -23.25 -0.54 -23.96
N GLU A 606 -24.46 -0.28 -23.46
CA GLU A 606 -24.79 0.97 -22.76
C GLU A 606 -24.12 1.06 -21.38
N VAL A 607 -24.17 -0.02 -20.60
CA VAL A 607 -23.61 -0.09 -19.25
C VAL A 607 -22.08 -0.17 -19.28
N ALA A 608 -21.50 -0.84 -20.26
CA ALA A 608 -20.05 -0.89 -20.51
C ALA A 608 -19.43 0.51 -20.64
N GLY A 609 -20.20 1.49 -21.14
CA GLY A 609 -19.80 2.90 -21.23
C GLY A 609 -19.72 3.64 -19.90
N VAL A 610 -20.17 3.05 -18.78
CA VAL A 610 -20.03 3.62 -17.43
C VAL A 610 -18.57 3.52 -16.99
N SER A 611 -18.06 4.65 -16.48
CA SER A 611 -16.68 4.73 -16.02
C SER A 611 -16.53 5.64 -14.79
N HIS A 612 -15.43 5.44 -14.08
CA HIS A 612 -15.00 6.27 -12.96
C HIS A 612 -13.56 6.74 -13.19
N GLU A 613 -13.36 8.06 -13.07
CA GLU A 613 -12.03 8.66 -13.07
C GLU A 613 -11.52 8.71 -11.63
N PHE A 614 -10.31 8.22 -11.40
CA PHE A 614 -9.67 8.16 -10.09
C PHE A 614 -8.21 8.64 -10.20
N GLU A 615 -7.65 9.15 -9.11
CA GLU A 615 -6.21 9.44 -9.04
C GLU A 615 -5.44 8.18 -8.68
N ARG A 616 -4.24 7.96 -9.24
CA ARG A 616 -3.53 6.68 -9.05
C ARG A 616 -3.31 6.29 -7.60
N HIS A 617 -3.08 7.24 -6.70
CA HIS A 617 -2.96 6.92 -5.28
C HIS A 617 -4.23 6.29 -4.68
N GLU A 618 -5.41 6.56 -5.25
CA GLU A 618 -6.68 5.95 -4.82
C GLU A 618 -6.72 4.45 -5.14
N ILE A 619 -5.85 3.90 -6.00
CA ILE A 619 -5.75 2.44 -6.17
C ILE A 619 -4.98 1.77 -5.01
N ILE A 620 -4.18 2.52 -4.24
CA ILE A 620 -3.43 1.98 -3.11
C ILE A 620 -4.16 2.23 -1.79
N GLN A 621 -4.96 3.30 -1.70
CA GLN A 621 -5.59 3.73 -0.43
C GLN A 621 -7.05 4.16 -0.54
N GLY A 622 -7.62 4.10 -1.73
CA GLY A 622 -9.01 4.49 -1.97
C GLY A 622 -9.84 3.31 -2.44
N GLU A 623 -11.13 3.57 -2.65
CA GLU A 623 -12.12 2.58 -3.06
C GLU A 623 -12.72 2.96 -4.44
N PRO A 624 -11.92 2.98 -5.53
CA PRO A 624 -12.40 3.41 -6.83
C PRO A 624 -13.50 2.47 -7.38
N PHE A 625 -13.44 1.17 -7.08
CA PHE A 625 -14.42 0.17 -7.53
C PHE A 625 -15.77 0.30 -6.82
N GLU A 626 -15.80 0.61 -5.53
CA GLU A 626 -17.04 0.97 -4.81
C GLU A 626 -17.72 2.21 -5.41
N LYS A 627 -16.93 3.21 -5.80
CA LYS A 627 -17.45 4.39 -6.51
C LYS A 627 -17.97 4.04 -7.90
N LEU A 628 -17.42 3.02 -8.57
CA LEU A 628 -17.92 2.51 -9.84
C LEU A 628 -19.25 1.75 -9.64
N LYS A 629 -19.32 0.86 -8.64
CA LYS A 629 -20.52 0.13 -8.23
C LYS A 629 -21.70 1.08 -7.97
N THR A 630 -21.48 2.10 -7.15
CA THR A 630 -22.49 3.12 -6.82
C THR A 630 -23.02 3.82 -8.08
N LYS A 631 -22.17 4.12 -9.07
CA LYS A 631 -22.61 4.74 -10.33
C LYS A 631 -23.48 3.81 -11.17
N VAL A 632 -23.24 2.50 -11.13
CA VAL A 632 -24.05 1.50 -11.84
C VAL A 632 -25.39 1.31 -11.12
N ASP A 633 -25.37 1.17 -9.79
CA ASP A 633 -26.55 0.95 -8.94
C ASP A 633 -27.55 2.14 -8.97
N ASP A 634 -27.05 3.38 -9.01
CA ASP A 634 -27.89 4.59 -9.07
C ASP A 634 -28.72 4.69 -10.37
N GLU A 635 -28.38 3.93 -11.40
CA GLU A 635 -28.93 4.06 -12.75
C GLU A 635 -30.06 3.05 -13.04
N ARG A 636 -31.13 3.10 -12.23
CA ARG A 636 -32.37 2.31 -12.43
C ARG A 636 -32.98 2.38 -13.83
N ARG A 637 -32.61 3.38 -14.63
CA ARG A 637 -33.04 3.52 -16.04
C ARG A 637 -32.54 2.38 -16.94
N TYR A 638 -31.46 1.69 -16.56
CA TYR A 638 -30.91 0.56 -17.30
C TYR A 638 -31.89 -0.63 -17.35
N VAL A 639 -32.64 -0.84 -16.27
CA VAL A 639 -33.65 -1.90 -16.15
C VAL A 639 -34.94 -1.49 -16.86
N TYR A 640 -35.53 -0.36 -16.47
CA TYR A 640 -36.91 0.03 -16.84
C TYR A 640 -37.05 0.97 -18.07
N GLU A 641 -35.99 1.26 -18.83
CA GLU A 641 -35.98 2.23 -19.94
C GLU A 641 -36.52 3.64 -19.61
N GLY A 642 -36.55 4.00 -18.32
CA GLY A 642 -36.82 5.37 -17.84
C GLY A 642 -38.12 5.59 -17.06
N ASP A 643 -39.02 4.60 -16.94
CA ASP A 643 -40.16 4.69 -16.00
C ASP A 643 -40.29 3.45 -15.12
N PRO A 644 -39.64 3.44 -13.94
CA PRO A 644 -39.73 2.31 -13.00
C PRO A 644 -41.11 2.14 -12.35
N ASN A 645 -42.06 3.06 -12.56
CA ASN A 645 -43.42 2.94 -12.03
C ASN A 645 -44.47 2.78 -13.14
N GLY A 646 -44.04 2.63 -14.39
CA GLY A 646 -44.91 2.37 -15.54
C GLY A 646 -45.32 0.90 -15.59
N ALA A 647 -46.53 0.64 -16.08
CA ALA A 647 -46.94 -0.72 -16.43
C ALA A 647 -46.04 -1.24 -17.57
N TYR A 648 -45.80 -2.55 -17.58
CA TYR A 648 -45.06 -3.22 -18.65
C TYR A 648 -45.89 -3.21 -19.94
N ASP A 649 -45.24 -3.10 -21.10
CA ASP A 649 -45.95 -3.03 -22.38
C ASP A 649 -46.72 -4.34 -22.68
N SER A 650 -46.21 -5.48 -22.20
CA SER A 650 -46.70 -6.86 -22.43
C SER A 650 -46.08 -7.82 -21.41
N VAL A 651 -46.54 -9.08 -21.39
CA VAL A 651 -45.95 -10.19 -20.60
C VAL A 651 -44.49 -10.42 -21.02
N ALA A 652 -44.21 -10.41 -22.32
CA ALA A 652 -42.86 -10.52 -22.86
C ALA A 652 -41.96 -9.31 -22.51
N ASP A 653 -42.53 -8.10 -22.38
CA ASP A 653 -41.78 -6.93 -21.90
C ASP A 653 -41.44 -7.04 -20.41
N LYS A 654 -42.34 -7.60 -19.59
CA LYS A 654 -42.04 -7.91 -18.18
C LYS A 654 -40.87 -8.88 -18.07
N ALA A 655 -40.88 -9.97 -18.85
CA ALA A 655 -39.77 -10.93 -18.90
C ALA A 655 -38.45 -10.27 -19.38
N ARG A 656 -38.51 -9.38 -20.39
CA ARG A 656 -37.36 -8.58 -20.83
C ARG A 656 -36.78 -7.75 -19.69
N VAL A 657 -37.62 -7.03 -18.95
CA VAL A 657 -37.18 -6.16 -17.85
C VAL A 657 -36.60 -6.98 -16.70
N GLU A 658 -37.15 -8.16 -16.43
CA GLU A 658 -36.61 -9.09 -15.44
C GLU A 658 -35.23 -9.64 -15.83
N VAL A 659 -35.03 -10.09 -17.08
CA VAL A 659 -33.70 -10.50 -17.56
C VAL A 659 -32.67 -9.36 -17.47
N ARG A 660 -33.09 -8.10 -17.69
CA ARG A 660 -32.23 -6.94 -17.48
C ARG A 660 -31.87 -6.71 -16.02
N GLN A 661 -32.81 -6.93 -15.10
CA GLN A 661 -32.59 -6.83 -13.66
C GLN A 661 -31.56 -7.89 -13.24
N ILE A 662 -31.75 -9.14 -13.64
CA ILE A 662 -30.81 -10.24 -13.38
C ILE A 662 -29.41 -9.87 -13.88
N TYR A 663 -29.29 -9.38 -15.12
CA TYR A 663 -27.99 -8.92 -15.63
C TYR A 663 -27.36 -7.79 -14.82
N LEU A 664 -28.14 -6.80 -14.40
CA LEU A 664 -27.60 -5.70 -13.61
C LEU A 664 -27.15 -6.18 -12.23
N GLU A 665 -27.87 -7.11 -11.62
CA GLU A 665 -27.51 -7.72 -10.34
C GLU A 665 -26.26 -8.59 -10.45
N THR A 666 -26.18 -9.46 -11.46
CA THR A 666 -24.96 -10.24 -11.77
C THR A 666 -23.77 -9.31 -12.01
N LEU A 667 -23.96 -8.23 -12.77
CA LEU A 667 -22.91 -7.23 -12.98
C LEU A 667 -22.47 -6.54 -11.69
N LEU A 668 -23.42 -6.13 -10.84
CA LEU A 668 -23.12 -5.50 -9.57
C LEU A 668 -22.41 -6.45 -8.61
N ALA A 669 -22.76 -7.74 -8.63
CA ALA A 669 -22.06 -8.78 -7.87
C ALA A 669 -20.61 -8.92 -8.34
N HIS A 670 -20.36 -9.01 -9.65
CA HIS A 670 -18.99 -9.03 -10.16
C HIS A 670 -18.21 -7.75 -9.83
N ILE A 671 -18.83 -6.56 -9.88
CA ILE A 671 -18.14 -5.33 -9.45
C ILE A 671 -17.84 -5.35 -7.94
N ASP A 672 -18.68 -6.01 -7.15
CA ASP A 672 -18.47 -6.22 -5.70
C ASP A 672 -17.26 -7.12 -5.45
N ASP A 673 -17.20 -8.29 -6.11
CA ASP A 673 -16.08 -9.22 -6.00
C ASP A 673 -14.75 -8.54 -6.37
N VAL A 674 -14.79 -7.64 -7.36
CA VAL A 674 -13.66 -6.81 -7.78
C VAL A 674 -13.25 -5.80 -6.72
N ALA A 675 -14.22 -5.17 -6.07
CA ALA A 675 -13.98 -4.21 -5.01
C ALA A 675 -13.42 -4.90 -3.75
N ASP A 676 -13.98 -6.05 -3.40
CA ASP A 676 -13.53 -6.89 -2.28
C ASP A 676 -12.11 -7.40 -2.51
N THR A 677 -11.80 -7.96 -3.70
CA THR A 677 -10.43 -8.37 -4.08
C THR A 677 -9.44 -7.20 -3.95
N HIS A 678 -9.86 -6.01 -4.39
CA HIS A 678 -9.03 -4.83 -4.33
C HIS A 678 -8.72 -4.42 -2.88
N ALA A 679 -9.73 -4.46 -2.00
CA ALA A 679 -9.57 -4.19 -0.58
C ALA A 679 -8.68 -5.25 0.09
N ASP A 680 -8.89 -6.54 -0.18
CA ASP A 680 -8.07 -7.63 0.34
C ASP A 680 -6.60 -7.49 -0.10
N THR A 681 -6.35 -7.06 -1.35
CA THR A 681 -4.99 -6.79 -1.85
C THR A 681 -4.32 -5.62 -1.11
N GLN A 682 -5.09 -4.58 -0.76
CA GLN A 682 -4.58 -3.44 0.01
C GLN A 682 -4.23 -3.87 1.44
N ASP A 683 -5.12 -4.62 2.09
CA ASP A 683 -4.93 -5.13 3.45
C ASP A 683 -3.71 -6.06 3.53
N ALA A 684 -3.54 -6.97 2.57
CA ALA A 684 -2.38 -7.86 2.50
C ALA A 684 -1.06 -7.09 2.29
N LEU A 685 -1.08 -6.06 1.43
CA LEU A 685 0.10 -5.21 1.21
C LEU A 685 0.44 -4.38 2.45
N GLU A 686 -0.56 -3.89 3.18
CA GLU A 686 -0.37 -3.16 4.42
C GLU A 686 0.19 -4.06 5.53
N GLU A 687 -0.33 -5.28 5.68
CA GLU A 687 0.17 -6.27 6.66
C GLU A 687 1.63 -6.64 6.40
N GLU A 688 1.99 -6.98 5.14
CA GLU A 688 3.38 -7.31 4.79
C GLU A 688 4.31 -6.10 5.01
N LEU A 689 3.84 -4.89 4.73
CA LEU A 689 4.64 -3.68 4.95
C LEU A 689 4.87 -3.43 6.45
N ASP A 690 3.82 -3.49 7.26
CA ASP A 690 3.92 -3.28 8.71
C ASP A 690 4.83 -4.35 9.36
N ASP A 691 4.71 -5.61 8.95
CA ASP A 691 5.52 -6.73 9.44
C ASP A 691 7.01 -6.60 9.03
N GLU A 692 7.29 -6.17 7.81
CA GLU A 692 8.66 -6.10 7.30
C GLU A 692 9.42 -4.88 7.86
N VAL A 693 8.76 -3.77 8.24
CA VAL A 693 9.42 -2.57 8.80
C VAL A 693 9.26 -2.33 10.30
N ASP A 694 8.60 -3.23 11.05
CA ASP A 694 8.30 -3.03 12.47
C ASP A 694 7.63 -1.64 12.72
N ALA A 695 6.86 -1.14 11.76
CA ALA A 695 6.25 0.18 11.82
C ALA A 695 5.00 0.18 12.74
N THR A 696 4.53 1.37 13.11
CA THR A 696 3.17 1.51 13.68
C THR A 696 2.15 1.40 12.55
N ASP A 697 0.96 0.87 12.84
CA ASP A 697 -0.21 0.82 11.94
C ASP A 697 -0.26 2.05 11.00
N ASP A 698 -0.53 1.85 9.71
CA ASP A 698 -0.58 2.83 8.60
C ASP A 698 0.74 3.06 7.81
N ALA A 699 1.69 2.10 7.73
CA ALA A 699 2.95 2.31 6.96
C ALA A 699 2.70 2.62 5.47
N LEU A 700 1.68 1.99 4.87
CA LEU A 700 1.33 2.19 3.46
C LEU A 700 0.80 3.62 3.21
N ALA A 701 0.04 4.17 4.17
CA ALA A 701 -0.40 5.56 4.23
C ALA A 701 0.77 6.53 4.17
N ASP A 702 1.76 6.30 5.02
CA ASP A 702 2.95 7.14 5.18
C ASP A 702 3.84 7.13 3.91
N VAL A 703 4.10 5.96 3.34
CA VAL A 703 4.90 5.82 2.11
C VAL A 703 4.25 6.56 0.94
N THR A 704 2.94 6.39 0.76
CA THR A 704 2.21 7.02 -0.37
C THR A 704 2.10 8.53 -0.21
N THR A 705 1.81 9.02 1.01
CA THR A 705 1.76 10.46 1.30
C THR A 705 3.12 11.09 1.04
N PHE A 706 4.19 10.46 1.52
CA PHE A 706 5.55 10.93 1.26
C PHE A 706 5.88 10.93 -0.24
N ALA A 707 5.51 9.88 -0.97
CA ALA A 707 5.73 9.79 -2.42
C ALA A 707 5.05 10.96 -3.16
N GLN A 708 3.81 11.31 -2.79
CA GLN A 708 3.12 12.47 -3.35
C GLN A 708 3.88 13.78 -3.09
N ASP A 709 4.34 14.00 -1.85
CA ASP A 709 5.06 15.22 -1.50
C ASP A 709 6.45 15.30 -2.17
N ALA A 710 7.16 14.18 -2.25
CA ALA A 710 8.47 14.09 -2.91
C ALA A 710 8.36 14.40 -4.41
N LEU A 711 7.35 13.83 -5.09
CA LEU A 711 7.09 14.07 -6.51
C LEU A 711 6.56 15.50 -6.79
N ALA A 712 5.84 16.09 -5.84
CA ALA A 712 5.39 17.48 -5.92
C ALA A 712 6.49 18.51 -5.59
N GLY A 713 7.64 18.07 -5.07
CA GLY A 713 8.70 18.96 -4.58
C GLY A 713 8.32 19.71 -3.29
N ASN A 714 7.38 19.16 -2.51
CA ASN A 714 6.87 19.75 -1.27
C ASN A 714 7.62 19.30 0.00
N VAL A 715 8.63 18.45 -0.13
CA VAL A 715 9.46 18.02 1.00
C VAL A 715 10.28 19.21 1.50
N THR A 716 9.90 19.75 2.66
CA THR A 716 10.61 20.88 3.29
C THR A 716 11.65 20.37 4.27
N GLU A 717 12.92 20.59 3.93
CA GLU A 717 14.06 20.38 4.83
C GLU A 717 14.06 21.47 5.92
N HIS A 718 14.02 21.08 7.19
CA HIS A 718 14.20 22.05 8.27
C HIS A 718 15.68 22.32 8.47
N GLU A 719 16.10 23.59 8.31
CA GLU A 719 17.35 24.04 8.91
C GLU A 719 17.14 24.05 10.43
N GLY A 720 17.74 23.09 11.14
CA GLY A 720 17.60 22.96 12.58
C GLY A 720 18.12 24.20 13.31
N GLU A 721 17.21 25.06 13.79
CA GLU A 721 17.53 26.10 14.75
C GLU A 721 17.62 25.48 16.16
N LEU A 722 18.80 25.04 16.57
CA LEU A 722 19.08 24.86 18.00
C LEU A 722 19.08 26.24 18.69
N GLU A 723 18.52 26.33 19.89
CA GLU A 723 18.58 27.54 20.74
C GLU A 723 20.04 27.97 20.93
N GLY A 724 20.51 28.88 20.08
CA GLY A 724 21.84 29.44 20.17
C GLY A 724 21.99 30.23 21.47
N SER A 725 23.16 30.10 22.11
CA SER A 725 23.53 30.98 23.20
C SER A 725 23.62 32.44 22.70
N PRO A 726 23.07 33.43 23.42
CA PRO A 726 23.34 34.86 23.18
C PRO A 726 24.85 35.20 23.17
N LEU A 727 25.69 34.37 23.81
CA LEU A 727 27.15 34.52 23.83
C LEU A 727 27.85 33.89 22.63
N LEU A 728 27.15 33.05 21.85
CA LEU A 728 27.67 32.30 20.70
C LEU A 728 26.91 32.62 19.38
N GLU A 729 26.11 33.69 19.32
CA GLU A 729 25.29 34.11 18.16
C GLU A 729 26.05 34.28 16.82
N ASN A 730 27.39 34.26 16.82
CA ASN A 730 28.23 34.34 15.61
C ASN A 730 29.16 33.13 15.42
N VAL A 731 28.88 32.00 16.09
CA VAL A 731 29.66 30.77 15.90
C VAL A 731 29.12 30.02 14.71
N THR A 732 29.99 29.79 13.73
CA THR A 732 29.73 28.90 12.60
C THR A 732 30.40 27.57 12.87
N PHE A 733 29.68 26.49 12.61
CA PHE A 733 30.21 25.14 12.67
C PHE A 733 30.66 24.73 11.27
N THR A 734 31.70 23.92 11.17
CA THR A 734 32.18 23.37 9.90
C THR A 734 32.47 21.89 10.12
N PRO A 735 31.63 20.99 9.59
CA PRO A 735 31.90 19.56 9.61
C PRO A 735 32.98 19.23 8.58
N ALA A 736 33.75 18.17 8.84
CA ALA A 736 34.69 17.58 7.89
C ALA A 736 34.74 16.06 8.10
N GLY A 737 34.27 15.31 7.11
CA GLY A 737 34.31 13.84 7.10
C GLY A 737 35.54 13.32 6.38
N SER A 738 36.10 12.20 6.83
CA SER A 738 37.19 11.50 6.16
C SER A 738 36.91 9.99 6.11
N PRO A 739 36.67 9.41 4.91
CA PRO A 739 36.57 10.12 3.63
C PRO A 739 35.38 11.10 3.58
N THR A 740 35.48 12.14 2.76
CA THR A 740 34.36 13.09 2.58
C THR A 740 33.18 12.43 1.86
N TYR A 741 33.47 11.52 0.93
CA TYR A 741 32.48 10.69 0.24
C TYR A 741 32.52 9.28 0.80
N LEU A 742 31.37 8.75 1.19
CA LEU A 742 31.26 7.37 1.65
C LEU A 742 31.00 6.47 0.44
N SER A 743 32.07 5.91 -0.14
CA SER A 743 32.01 4.97 -1.27
C SER A 743 31.53 3.59 -0.83
N LEU A 744 30.87 2.83 -1.72
CA LEU A 744 30.61 1.40 -1.53
C LEU A 744 31.85 0.52 -1.74
N GLU A 745 32.92 1.09 -2.29
CA GLU A 745 34.23 0.45 -2.40
C GLU A 745 35.08 0.66 -1.13
N THR A 746 35.91 -0.34 -0.80
CA THR A 746 36.87 -0.19 0.30
C THR A 746 37.97 0.81 -0.02
N VAL A 747 38.42 1.53 1.01
CA VAL A 747 39.51 2.49 0.93
C VAL A 747 40.66 2.09 1.86
N GLU A 748 41.88 2.39 1.43
CA GLU A 748 43.11 2.16 2.18
C GLU A 748 43.75 3.48 2.65
N ARG A 749 44.73 3.38 3.55
CA ARG A 749 45.48 4.52 4.10
C ARG A 749 46.13 5.40 3.03
N GLU A 750 46.56 4.81 1.93
CA GLU A 750 47.16 5.49 0.79
C GLU A 750 46.18 6.46 0.11
N GLN A 751 44.90 6.11 0.10
CA GLN A 751 43.81 6.93 -0.47
C GLN A 751 43.26 7.90 0.58
N VAL A 752 43.03 7.40 1.80
CA VAL A 752 42.43 8.15 2.92
C VAL A 752 43.35 8.03 4.15
N PRO A 753 44.20 9.02 4.44
CA PRO A 753 45.20 8.93 5.52
C PRO A 753 44.65 8.69 6.93
N ALA A 754 43.37 9.01 7.16
CA ALA A 754 42.65 8.79 8.40
C ALA A 754 42.38 7.30 8.68
N VAL A 755 42.37 6.46 7.64
CA VAL A 755 42.17 5.01 7.76
C VAL A 755 43.38 4.35 8.42
N GLY A 756 43.13 3.26 9.14
CA GLY A 756 44.14 2.38 9.75
C GLY A 756 45.03 1.67 8.72
N ASP A 757 45.84 0.72 9.15
CA ASP A 757 46.74 -0.05 8.26
C ASP A 757 46.02 -1.18 7.49
N GLY A 758 44.68 -1.19 7.48
CA GLY A 758 43.82 -2.18 6.81
C GLY A 758 42.85 -1.53 5.81
N GLU A 759 41.95 -2.34 5.25
CA GLU A 759 40.84 -1.87 4.41
C GLU A 759 39.69 -1.33 5.29
N HIS A 760 39.11 -0.22 4.87
CA HIS A 760 37.96 0.40 5.53
C HIS A 760 36.83 0.54 4.52
N ALA A 761 35.61 0.15 4.89
CA ALA A 761 34.40 0.25 4.08
C ALA A 761 33.61 1.50 4.51
N PRO A 762 33.68 2.62 3.78
CA PRO A 762 33.00 3.85 4.19
C PRO A 762 31.47 3.72 4.23
N MET A 763 30.91 2.98 3.26
CA MET A 763 29.49 2.65 3.18
C MET A 763 29.31 1.20 2.73
N ALA A 764 28.27 0.56 3.22
CA ALA A 764 27.70 -0.65 2.66
C ALA A 764 26.21 -0.41 2.40
N ALA A 765 25.69 -0.96 1.31
CA ALA A 765 24.28 -0.87 0.98
C ALA A 765 23.73 -2.25 0.61
N LYS A 766 22.44 -2.42 0.90
CA LYS A 766 21.59 -3.51 0.41
C LYS A 766 20.35 -2.87 -0.18
N ASN A 767 20.09 -3.17 -1.44
CA ASN A 767 18.91 -2.73 -2.17
C ASN A 767 18.05 -3.96 -2.46
N TYR A 768 16.86 -4.03 -1.86
CA TYR A 768 15.93 -5.14 -2.01
C TYR A 768 14.68 -4.68 -2.76
N ASN A 769 14.49 -5.19 -3.97
CA ASN A 769 13.29 -4.91 -4.76
C ASN A 769 12.24 -6.00 -4.50
N TRP A 770 11.03 -5.65 -4.08
CA TRP A 770 10.05 -6.65 -3.66
C TRP A 770 9.48 -7.47 -4.82
N PHE A 771 9.42 -6.90 -6.02
CA PHE A 771 8.82 -7.55 -7.19
C PHE A 771 9.80 -7.57 -8.36
N ALA A 772 11.07 -7.87 -8.05
CA ALA A 772 12.07 -8.19 -9.06
C ALA A 772 11.79 -9.57 -9.66
N VAL A 773 12.11 -9.73 -10.94
CA VAL A 773 12.14 -11.06 -11.53
C VAL A 773 13.45 -11.75 -11.15
N PRO A 774 13.47 -13.08 -10.94
CA PRO A 774 12.31 -13.96 -10.77
C PRO A 774 11.70 -13.81 -9.36
N TYR A 775 10.38 -13.98 -9.26
CA TYR A 775 9.64 -13.95 -7.99
C TYR A 775 10.09 -15.10 -7.07
N ASN A 776 10.13 -14.89 -5.74
CA ASN A 776 10.53 -15.92 -4.75
C ASN A 776 9.50 -16.14 -3.64
N GLU A 777 9.66 -17.23 -2.86
CA GLU A 777 8.79 -17.69 -1.75
C GLU A 777 8.18 -16.56 -0.91
N LYS A 778 8.97 -15.56 -0.46
CA LYS A 778 8.46 -14.47 0.38
C LYS A 778 7.48 -13.51 -0.31
N SER A 779 7.73 -13.18 -1.58
CA SER A 779 6.76 -12.39 -2.36
C SER A 779 5.57 -13.23 -2.82
N ALA A 780 5.75 -14.55 -2.87
CA ALA A 780 4.74 -15.47 -3.35
C ALA A 780 3.73 -15.81 -2.25
N ASP A 781 4.10 -15.89 -0.96
CA ASP A 781 3.17 -16.30 0.11
C ASP A 781 1.90 -15.40 0.18
N TRP A 782 2.06 -14.07 0.20
CA TRP A 782 0.92 -13.16 0.22
C TRP A 782 0.27 -12.99 -1.18
N LEU A 783 1.06 -13.09 -2.26
CA LEU A 783 0.51 -13.14 -3.63
C LEU A 783 -0.36 -14.40 -3.82
N VAL A 784 0.01 -15.50 -3.18
CA VAL A 784 -0.75 -16.75 -3.11
C VAL A 784 -1.97 -16.54 -2.24
N GLU A 785 -1.89 -15.81 -1.12
CA GLU A 785 -3.08 -15.46 -0.32
C GLU A 785 -4.11 -14.61 -1.09
N VAL A 786 -3.65 -13.66 -1.93
CA VAL A 786 -4.51 -12.89 -2.85
C VAL A 786 -5.00 -13.74 -4.03
N LEU A 787 -4.23 -14.74 -4.48
CA LEU A 787 -4.63 -15.66 -5.55
C LEU A 787 -5.52 -16.82 -5.07
N ASP A 788 -5.43 -17.21 -3.79
CA ASP A 788 -6.26 -18.22 -3.12
C ASP A 788 -7.73 -17.76 -3.06
N TYR A 789 -7.99 -16.45 -3.07
CA TYR A 789 -9.36 -15.92 -3.25
C TYR A 789 -10.00 -16.41 -4.57
N PHE A 790 -9.19 -16.61 -5.62
CA PHE A 790 -9.65 -17.06 -6.93
C PHE A 790 -9.57 -18.58 -7.13
N ASP A 791 -9.02 -19.35 -6.17
CA ASP A 791 -8.90 -20.81 -6.25
C ASP A 791 -9.28 -21.50 -4.93
N ASP A 792 -10.34 -22.31 -4.95
CA ASP A 792 -10.85 -23.07 -3.78
C ASP A 792 -10.03 -24.37 -3.53
N SER A 793 -8.74 -24.40 -3.93
CA SER A 793 -7.90 -25.60 -3.92
C SER A 793 -6.91 -25.64 -2.74
N ASP A 794 -7.14 -26.60 -1.83
CA ASP A 794 -6.37 -26.86 -0.59
C ASP A 794 -4.88 -27.31 -0.82
N GLU A 795 -4.31 -27.21 -2.03
CA GLU A 795 -2.96 -27.74 -2.33
C GLU A 795 -2.00 -26.64 -2.83
N THR A 796 -1.24 -26.08 -1.89
CA THR A 796 -0.11 -25.16 -2.08
C THR A 796 0.97 -25.74 -3.01
N GLU A 797 0.97 -25.38 -4.29
CA GLU A 797 2.16 -25.44 -5.17
C GLU A 797 2.31 -24.10 -5.90
N GLU A 798 3.56 -23.61 -5.99
CA GLU A 798 3.90 -22.24 -6.43
C GLU A 798 3.53 -22.01 -7.91
N VAL A 799 2.66 -21.02 -8.16
CA VAL A 799 1.97 -20.79 -9.44
C VAL A 799 2.62 -19.67 -10.28
N ILE A 800 2.67 -19.85 -11.62
CA ILE A 800 3.03 -18.79 -12.58
C ILE A 800 1.90 -18.50 -13.55
N THR A 801 1.57 -17.21 -13.71
CA THR A 801 0.54 -16.78 -14.65
C THR A 801 0.95 -17.06 -16.10
N LEU A 802 -0.04 -17.44 -16.92
CA LEU A 802 0.14 -17.73 -18.35
C LEU A 802 0.88 -16.60 -19.08
N ARG A 803 0.59 -15.34 -18.74
CA ARG A 803 1.25 -14.18 -19.35
C ARG A 803 2.74 -14.10 -19.00
N THR A 804 3.11 -14.25 -17.73
CA THR A 804 4.52 -14.21 -17.30
C THR A 804 5.35 -15.26 -18.04
N ALA A 805 4.84 -16.48 -18.15
CA ALA A 805 5.49 -17.54 -18.92
C ALA A 805 5.60 -17.21 -20.42
N GLY A 806 4.57 -16.59 -21.00
CA GLY A 806 4.58 -16.10 -22.37
C GLY A 806 5.64 -15.03 -22.63
N GLU A 807 5.79 -14.07 -21.72
CA GLU A 807 6.81 -13.01 -21.79
C GLU A 807 8.23 -13.59 -21.64
N MET A 808 8.44 -14.50 -20.68
CA MET A 808 9.71 -15.22 -20.51
C MET A 808 10.08 -16.05 -21.74
N LEU A 809 9.11 -16.72 -22.37
CA LEU A 809 9.34 -17.44 -23.62
C LEU A 809 9.74 -16.49 -24.75
N GLN A 810 9.12 -15.31 -24.85
CA GLN A 810 9.52 -14.30 -25.84
C GLN A 810 10.93 -13.78 -25.59
N ALA A 811 11.33 -13.58 -24.33
CA ALA A 811 12.69 -13.19 -23.97
C ALA A 811 13.71 -14.30 -24.32
N ALA A 812 13.39 -15.56 -24.03
CA ALA A 812 14.22 -16.71 -24.37
C ALA A 812 14.31 -16.96 -25.89
N GLU A 813 13.24 -16.71 -26.65
CA GLU A 813 13.26 -16.75 -28.12
C GLU A 813 14.24 -15.70 -28.67
N LEU A 814 14.24 -14.49 -28.12
CA LEU A 814 15.16 -13.42 -28.50
C LEU A 814 16.62 -13.76 -28.18
N ALA A 815 16.90 -14.20 -26.95
CA ALA A 815 18.26 -14.57 -26.54
C ALA A 815 18.84 -15.72 -27.37
N ALA A 816 18.01 -16.67 -27.80
CA ALA A 816 18.45 -17.77 -28.65
C ALA A 816 18.76 -17.35 -30.11
N GLU A 817 18.20 -16.25 -30.62
CA GLU A 817 18.62 -15.66 -31.91
C GLU A 817 20.02 -15.03 -31.80
N ILE A 818 20.37 -14.54 -30.62
CA ILE A 818 21.65 -13.88 -30.34
C ILE A 818 22.78 -14.90 -30.19
N LYS A 819 22.52 -16.04 -29.54
CA LYS A 819 23.50 -17.11 -29.34
C LYS A 819 22.95 -18.46 -29.76
N GLU A 820 23.10 -18.77 -31.05
CA GLU A 820 22.61 -20.00 -31.66
C GLU A 820 23.21 -21.30 -31.07
N ASP A 821 24.33 -21.23 -30.36
CA ASP A 821 25.09 -22.38 -29.82
C ASP A 821 24.88 -22.64 -28.30
N ASP A 822 23.88 -22.02 -27.64
CA ASP A 822 23.56 -22.34 -26.24
C ASP A 822 22.59 -23.52 -26.12
N ASP A 823 23.15 -24.73 -25.96
CA ASP A 823 22.39 -25.98 -25.82
C ASP A 823 21.40 -25.94 -24.63
N PHE A 824 21.74 -25.27 -23.51
CA PHE A 824 20.90 -25.20 -22.32
C PHE A 824 19.67 -24.30 -22.55
N LEU A 825 19.90 -23.07 -23.02
CA LEU A 825 18.84 -22.13 -23.35
C LEU A 825 17.92 -22.72 -24.42
N SER A 826 18.49 -23.40 -25.43
CA SER A 826 17.70 -24.03 -26.49
C SER A 826 16.76 -25.14 -25.97
N PHE A 827 17.25 -25.96 -25.02
CA PHE A 827 16.47 -27.04 -24.40
C PHE A 827 15.37 -26.49 -23.51
N ARG A 828 15.69 -25.55 -22.63
CA ARG A 828 14.75 -24.97 -21.68
C ARG A 828 13.67 -24.11 -22.33
N ARG A 829 14.05 -23.31 -23.34
CA ARG A 829 13.08 -22.60 -24.19
C ARG A 829 12.08 -23.56 -24.84
N ALA A 830 12.55 -24.71 -25.34
CA ALA A 830 11.68 -25.71 -25.96
C ALA A 830 10.76 -26.39 -24.93
N GLN A 831 11.23 -26.57 -23.70
CA GLN A 831 10.43 -27.07 -22.58
C GLN A 831 9.33 -26.08 -22.19
N LEU A 832 9.68 -24.83 -21.86
CA LEU A 832 8.72 -23.77 -21.51
C LEU A 832 7.68 -23.57 -22.60
N LYS A 833 8.11 -23.58 -23.86
CA LYS A 833 7.19 -23.54 -25.01
C LYS A 833 6.21 -24.70 -25.01
N SER A 834 6.69 -25.92 -24.76
CA SER A 834 5.83 -27.11 -24.74
C SER A 834 4.84 -27.09 -23.58
N GLU A 835 5.22 -26.52 -22.43
CA GLU A 835 4.36 -26.42 -21.25
C GLU A 835 3.26 -25.38 -21.48
N ILE A 836 3.62 -24.20 -22.01
CA ILE A 836 2.64 -23.20 -22.44
C ILE A 836 1.71 -23.77 -23.52
N GLU A 837 2.23 -24.50 -24.52
CA GLU A 837 1.40 -25.16 -25.53
C GLU A 837 0.45 -26.19 -24.91
N ASN A 838 0.89 -26.97 -23.91
CA ASN A 838 0.04 -27.93 -23.22
C ASN A 838 -1.06 -27.23 -22.43
N GLU A 839 -0.72 -26.14 -21.73
CA GLU A 839 -1.67 -25.38 -20.92
C GLU A 839 -2.71 -24.70 -21.79
N LEU A 840 -2.30 -24.01 -22.87
CA LEU A 840 -3.23 -23.46 -23.87
C LEU A 840 -4.15 -24.55 -24.45
N ASN A 841 -3.65 -25.77 -24.66
CA ASN A 841 -4.48 -26.87 -25.13
C ASN A 841 -5.45 -27.40 -24.06
N ALA A 842 -5.08 -27.34 -22.78
CA ALA A 842 -5.93 -27.71 -21.66
C ALA A 842 -7.04 -26.67 -21.47
N ILE A 843 -6.68 -25.38 -21.45
CA ILE A 843 -7.60 -24.24 -21.41
C ILE A 843 -8.63 -24.37 -22.53
N ALA A 844 -8.20 -24.53 -23.79
CA ALA A 844 -9.12 -24.68 -24.91
C ALA A 844 -10.05 -25.90 -24.79
N GLY A 845 -9.60 -26.97 -24.14
CA GLY A 845 -10.41 -28.16 -23.86
C GLY A 845 -11.46 -27.90 -22.79
N LYS A 846 -11.05 -27.36 -21.63
CA LYS A 846 -11.95 -26.97 -20.53
C LYS A 846 -13.01 -25.97 -21.00
N THR A 847 -12.60 -24.93 -21.73
CA THR A 847 -13.50 -23.94 -22.31
C THR A 847 -14.53 -24.58 -23.24
N ALA A 848 -14.10 -25.50 -24.12
CA ALA A 848 -15.00 -26.16 -25.05
C ALA A 848 -15.96 -27.13 -24.35
N GLU A 849 -15.50 -27.85 -23.33
CA GLU A 849 -16.32 -28.75 -22.52
C GLU A 849 -17.42 -27.98 -21.80
N ARG A 850 -17.07 -26.89 -21.10
CA ARG A 850 -18.03 -26.06 -20.36
C ARG A 850 -19.02 -25.36 -21.29
N ALA A 851 -18.52 -24.69 -22.33
CA ALA A 851 -19.38 -24.02 -23.30
C ALA A 851 -20.33 -24.99 -24.02
N ALA A 852 -19.93 -26.27 -24.20
CA ALA A 852 -20.78 -27.28 -24.80
C ALA A 852 -21.79 -27.93 -23.83
N ASN A 853 -21.73 -27.60 -22.53
CA ASN A 853 -22.75 -27.98 -21.55
C ASN A 853 -23.87 -26.94 -21.44
N THR A 854 -23.68 -25.74 -21.98
CA THR A 854 -24.71 -24.70 -22.10
C THR A 854 -25.75 -25.07 -23.16
N ASP A 855 -27.02 -24.71 -22.89
CA ASP A 855 -28.10 -24.86 -23.86
C ASP A 855 -27.80 -24.07 -25.15
N HIS A 856 -28.32 -24.56 -26.28
CA HIS A 856 -28.03 -24.06 -27.64
C HIS A 856 -26.60 -24.25 -28.18
N LEU A 857 -25.63 -24.64 -27.34
CA LEU A 857 -24.27 -25.07 -27.75
C LEU A 857 -24.01 -26.57 -27.49
N SER A 858 -25.01 -27.27 -26.97
CA SER A 858 -24.93 -28.70 -26.65
C SER A 858 -24.39 -29.56 -27.79
N GLY A 859 -23.36 -30.36 -27.47
CA GLY A 859 -22.73 -31.31 -28.40
C GLY A 859 -21.85 -30.66 -29.48
N LYS A 860 -21.46 -29.39 -29.31
CA LYS A 860 -20.52 -28.68 -30.21
C LYS A 860 -19.08 -28.63 -29.68
N GLU A 861 -18.75 -29.34 -28.60
CA GLU A 861 -17.42 -29.42 -27.96
C GLU A 861 -16.27 -29.57 -28.98
N ASP A 862 -16.28 -30.64 -29.78
CA ASP A 862 -15.27 -30.92 -30.82
C ASP A 862 -15.07 -29.73 -31.78
N HIS A 863 -16.13 -28.99 -32.07
CA HIS A 863 -16.12 -27.86 -33.00
C HIS A 863 -15.53 -26.61 -32.37
N ILE A 864 -15.93 -26.31 -31.14
CA ILE A 864 -15.41 -25.19 -30.34
C ILE A 864 -13.93 -25.39 -30.05
N GLU A 865 -13.56 -26.57 -29.52
CA GLU A 865 -12.16 -26.90 -29.20
C GLU A 865 -11.26 -26.79 -30.43
N LYS A 866 -11.72 -27.33 -31.57
CA LYS A 866 -10.98 -27.27 -32.83
C LYS A 866 -10.83 -25.83 -33.33
N THR A 867 -11.86 -25.00 -33.19
CA THR A 867 -11.82 -23.59 -33.58
C THR A 867 -10.83 -22.82 -32.71
N LEU A 868 -10.89 -23.02 -31.39
CA LEU A 868 -9.96 -22.42 -30.43
C LEU A 868 -8.50 -22.79 -30.74
N LYS A 869 -8.22 -24.09 -30.92
CA LYS A 869 -6.86 -24.61 -31.14
C LYS A 869 -6.28 -24.29 -32.51
N ASN A 870 -7.08 -24.26 -33.57
CA ASN A 870 -6.57 -24.16 -34.94
C ASN A 870 -6.73 -22.78 -35.59
N GLU A 871 -7.72 -22.00 -35.16
CA GLU A 871 -8.01 -20.68 -35.75
C GLU A 871 -7.77 -19.56 -34.73
N VAL A 872 -8.40 -19.64 -33.54
CA VAL A 872 -8.38 -18.54 -32.56
C VAL A 872 -6.99 -18.34 -31.98
N PHE A 873 -6.45 -19.29 -31.22
CA PHE A 873 -5.15 -19.11 -30.56
C PHE A 873 -4.03 -18.90 -31.58
N PRO A 874 -3.92 -19.66 -32.70
CA PRO A 874 -2.90 -19.40 -33.71
C PRO A 874 -2.95 -18.00 -34.34
N SER A 875 -4.13 -17.36 -34.41
CA SER A 875 -4.25 -15.99 -34.92
C SER A 875 -3.70 -14.92 -33.96
N LEU A 876 -3.54 -15.25 -32.67
CA LEU A 876 -3.00 -14.33 -31.66
C LEU A 876 -1.49 -14.16 -31.78
N GLY A 877 -0.77 -15.13 -32.37
CA GLY A 877 0.66 -15.05 -32.61
C GLY A 877 1.37 -16.40 -32.44
N ASN A 878 2.68 -16.35 -32.16
CA ASN A 878 3.40 -17.53 -31.67
C ASN A 878 2.94 -17.91 -30.24
N VAL A 879 3.40 -19.04 -29.70
CA VAL A 879 2.99 -19.56 -28.39
C VAL A 879 3.18 -18.53 -27.26
N GLY A 880 4.31 -17.83 -27.23
CA GLY A 880 4.53 -16.80 -26.22
C GLY A 880 3.55 -15.64 -26.36
N GLN A 881 3.29 -15.17 -27.59
CA GLN A 881 2.30 -14.13 -27.87
C GLN A 881 0.86 -14.55 -27.53
N GLN A 882 0.52 -15.83 -27.74
CA GLN A 882 -0.78 -16.39 -27.35
C GLN A 882 -0.96 -16.28 -25.84
N ALA A 883 0.02 -16.75 -25.07
CA ALA A 883 0.00 -16.72 -23.63
C ALA A 883 -0.03 -15.28 -23.06
N ILE A 884 0.76 -14.36 -23.63
CA ILE A 884 0.74 -12.94 -23.25
C ILE A 884 -0.63 -12.30 -23.46
N LYS A 885 -1.23 -12.55 -24.63
CA LYS A 885 -2.52 -11.93 -24.99
C LYS A 885 -3.66 -12.51 -24.19
N LEU A 886 -3.69 -13.84 -24.00
CA LEU A 886 -4.75 -14.52 -23.25
C LEU A 886 -4.66 -14.22 -21.76
N GLY A 887 -3.46 -14.16 -21.18
CA GLY A 887 -3.25 -13.72 -19.80
C GLY A 887 -3.21 -12.19 -19.62
N GLY A 888 -3.85 -11.43 -20.52
CA GLY A 888 -3.88 -9.97 -20.44
C GLY A 888 -5.15 -9.37 -21.05
N GLN A 889 -5.37 -8.07 -20.81
CA GLN A 889 -6.63 -7.37 -21.09
C GLN A 889 -7.11 -7.39 -22.55
N GLU A 890 -6.22 -7.53 -23.53
CA GLU A 890 -6.60 -7.53 -24.94
C GLU A 890 -7.08 -8.91 -25.45
N GLY A 891 -6.86 -9.98 -24.67
CA GLY A 891 -7.14 -11.36 -25.04
C GLY A 891 -8.61 -11.61 -25.30
N ALA A 892 -9.46 -11.33 -24.31
CA ALA A 892 -10.90 -11.57 -24.38
C ALA A 892 -11.56 -10.85 -25.58
N LYS A 893 -11.22 -9.58 -25.82
CA LYS A 893 -11.73 -8.79 -26.96
C LYS A 893 -11.29 -9.38 -28.30
N GLN A 894 -10.02 -9.78 -28.42
CA GLN A 894 -9.52 -10.41 -29.65
C GLN A 894 -10.18 -11.79 -29.86
N VAL A 895 -10.23 -12.63 -28.84
CA VAL A 895 -10.90 -13.95 -28.87
C VAL A 895 -12.35 -13.80 -29.30
N ARG A 896 -13.12 -12.91 -28.66
CA ARG A 896 -14.52 -12.65 -29.01
C ARG A 896 -14.68 -12.30 -30.49
N SER A 897 -13.84 -11.38 -30.99
CA SER A 897 -13.86 -10.97 -32.40
C SER A 897 -13.54 -12.11 -33.34
N ILE A 898 -12.56 -12.96 -33.01
CA ILE A 898 -12.13 -14.07 -33.85
C ILE A 898 -13.16 -15.20 -33.82
N VAL A 899 -13.71 -15.54 -32.65
CA VAL A 899 -14.77 -16.54 -32.49
C VAL A 899 -16.01 -16.14 -33.30
N LYS A 900 -16.48 -14.89 -33.23
CA LYS A 900 -17.60 -14.41 -34.06
C LYS A 900 -17.35 -14.58 -35.57
N GLN A 901 -16.10 -14.51 -36.00
CA GLN A 901 -15.72 -14.57 -37.41
C GLN A 901 -15.49 -16.00 -37.90
N GLU A 902 -14.74 -16.79 -37.14
CA GLU A 902 -14.16 -18.08 -37.55
C GLU A 902 -14.97 -19.30 -37.08
N LEU A 903 -15.84 -19.16 -36.08
CA LEU A 903 -16.68 -20.27 -35.62
C LEU A 903 -17.62 -20.71 -36.76
N GLU A 904 -17.38 -21.91 -37.30
CA GLU A 904 -18.22 -22.40 -38.40
C GLU A 904 -19.64 -22.62 -37.86
N ILE A 905 -20.63 -22.14 -38.61
CA ILE A 905 -22.04 -22.24 -38.24
C ILE A 905 -22.50 -23.67 -38.54
N PRO A 906 -22.98 -24.44 -37.55
CA PRO A 906 -23.52 -25.77 -37.78
C PRO A 906 -24.73 -25.75 -38.73
N ASP A 907 -25.00 -26.85 -39.42
CA ASP A 907 -26.21 -26.98 -40.26
C ASP A 907 -27.52 -26.98 -39.42
N ASP A 908 -27.39 -27.19 -38.11
CA ASP A 908 -28.42 -27.17 -37.07
C ASP A 908 -28.15 -26.03 -36.07
N THR A 909 -28.25 -24.78 -36.50
CA THR A 909 -28.34 -23.68 -35.53
C THR A 909 -29.69 -23.72 -34.85
N PRO A 910 -29.75 -23.59 -33.51
CA PRO A 910 -31.02 -23.38 -32.83
C PRO A 910 -31.69 -22.14 -33.42
N TYR A 911 -31.02 -21.00 -33.40
CA TYR A 911 -31.60 -19.76 -33.91
C TYR A 911 -31.73 -19.72 -35.44
N ASP A 912 -32.88 -19.27 -35.93
CA ASP A 912 -33.12 -18.89 -37.35
C ASP A 912 -32.32 -17.62 -37.75
N ASN A 913 -31.61 -16.99 -36.80
CA ASN A 913 -30.73 -15.84 -36.99
C ASN A 913 -29.26 -16.17 -36.63
N THR A 914 -28.43 -16.26 -37.67
CA THR A 914 -27.00 -16.58 -37.57
C THR A 914 -26.16 -15.53 -36.84
N GLU A 915 -26.57 -14.25 -36.85
CA GLU A 915 -25.83 -13.17 -36.19
C GLU A 915 -25.96 -13.27 -34.67
N ILE A 916 -27.15 -13.58 -34.18
CA ILE A 916 -27.43 -13.73 -32.75
C ILE A 916 -26.83 -15.03 -32.21
N TRP A 917 -26.88 -16.12 -32.99
CA TRP A 917 -26.16 -17.35 -32.64
C TRP A 917 -24.66 -17.09 -32.42
N ARG A 918 -24.02 -16.28 -33.29
CA ARG A 918 -22.61 -15.92 -33.13
C ARG A 918 -22.38 -15.03 -31.92
N GLU A 919 -23.29 -14.12 -31.63
CA GLU A 919 -23.20 -13.26 -30.44
C GLU A 919 -23.24 -14.12 -29.17
N HIS A 920 -24.25 -14.98 -29.06
CA HIS A 920 -24.44 -15.91 -27.95
C HIS A 920 -23.22 -16.84 -27.82
N ALA A 921 -22.87 -17.59 -28.88
CA ALA A 921 -21.75 -18.52 -28.87
C ALA A 921 -20.42 -17.84 -28.51
N SER A 922 -20.17 -16.64 -29.05
CA SER A 922 -18.94 -15.91 -28.74
C SER A 922 -18.86 -15.42 -27.30
N SER A 923 -19.98 -15.14 -26.67
CA SER A 923 -20.03 -14.62 -25.30
C SER A 923 -19.81 -15.76 -24.32
N VAL A 924 -20.54 -16.88 -24.48
CA VAL A 924 -20.33 -18.10 -23.68
C VAL A 924 -18.89 -18.61 -23.80
N ILE A 925 -18.34 -18.71 -25.02
CA ILE A 925 -16.95 -19.14 -25.21
C ILE A 925 -15.94 -18.22 -24.51
N VAL A 926 -16.19 -16.91 -24.46
CA VAL A 926 -15.28 -15.95 -23.81
C VAL A 926 -15.38 -16.02 -22.29
N TYR A 927 -16.59 -16.20 -21.74
CA TYR A 927 -16.80 -16.42 -20.31
C TYR A 927 -16.13 -17.71 -19.83
N GLU A 928 -16.42 -18.81 -20.52
CA GLU A 928 -15.81 -20.09 -20.18
C GLU A 928 -14.31 -20.10 -20.43
N LEU A 929 -13.82 -19.27 -21.35
CA LEU A 929 -12.39 -19.05 -21.51
C LEU A 929 -11.80 -18.30 -20.32
N SER A 930 -12.48 -17.29 -19.78
CA SER A 930 -12.06 -16.59 -18.56
C SER A 930 -11.96 -17.58 -17.41
N ASN A 931 -13.05 -18.30 -17.11
CA ASN A 931 -13.06 -19.31 -16.04
C ASN A 931 -12.00 -20.39 -16.24
N SER A 932 -11.71 -20.77 -17.49
CA SER A 932 -10.65 -21.75 -17.79
C SER A 932 -9.23 -21.17 -17.66
N LEU A 933 -9.05 -19.86 -17.89
CA LEU A 933 -7.78 -19.14 -17.73
C LEU A 933 -7.46 -18.92 -16.26
N ASP A 934 -8.48 -18.74 -15.42
CA ASP A 934 -8.34 -18.51 -13.98
C ASP A 934 -7.86 -19.78 -13.26
N GLU A 935 -8.37 -20.92 -13.68
CA GLU A 935 -7.83 -22.24 -13.30
C GLU A 935 -6.58 -22.65 -14.10
N GLY A 936 -6.18 -21.84 -15.07
CA GLY A 936 -5.19 -22.14 -16.10
C GLY A 936 -3.79 -21.75 -15.66
N VAL A 937 -3.27 -22.48 -14.68
CA VAL A 937 -1.97 -22.20 -14.06
C VAL A 937 -0.90 -23.18 -14.53
N ILE A 938 0.31 -22.66 -14.76
CA ILE A 938 1.41 -23.47 -15.29
C ILE A 938 2.08 -24.20 -14.14
N ASP A 939 1.51 -25.33 -13.79
CA ASP A 939 1.87 -26.17 -12.63
C ASP A 939 3.15 -27.01 -12.86
N SER A 940 3.57 -27.18 -14.11
CA SER A 940 4.65 -28.11 -14.47
C SER A 940 6.04 -27.49 -14.53
N VAL A 941 6.19 -26.18 -14.30
CA VAL A 941 7.47 -25.47 -14.46
C VAL A 941 8.11 -25.24 -13.11
N ASP A 942 9.16 -25.99 -12.82
CA ASP A 942 9.97 -25.81 -11.62
C ASP A 942 10.59 -24.40 -11.59
N ARG A 943 10.43 -23.70 -10.45
CA ARG A 943 10.97 -22.36 -10.22
C ARG A 943 12.49 -22.30 -10.47
N ASP A 944 13.24 -23.34 -10.11
CA ASP A 944 14.68 -23.41 -10.35
C ASP A 944 15.00 -23.40 -11.84
N ASP A 945 14.14 -23.99 -12.67
CA ASP A 945 14.32 -24.03 -14.11
C ASP A 945 14.08 -22.65 -14.73
N LEU A 946 13.11 -21.89 -14.23
CA LEU A 946 12.86 -20.50 -14.68
C LEU A 946 13.90 -19.52 -14.17
N ASN A 947 14.37 -19.68 -12.94
CA ASN A 947 15.49 -18.90 -12.42
C ASN A 947 16.70 -19.06 -13.33
N GLN A 948 17.03 -20.30 -13.70
CA GLN A 948 18.13 -20.58 -14.62
C GLN A 948 17.87 -20.06 -16.04
N ILE A 949 16.64 -20.13 -16.57
CA ILE A 949 16.32 -19.53 -17.88
C ILE A 949 16.51 -18.01 -17.81
N ASN A 950 15.98 -17.37 -16.78
CA ASN A 950 16.04 -15.93 -16.60
C ASN A 950 17.48 -15.45 -16.41
N GLU A 951 18.25 -16.07 -15.51
CA GLU A 951 19.69 -15.84 -15.33
C GLU A 951 20.45 -16.02 -16.65
N ARG A 952 20.13 -17.08 -17.42
CA ARG A 952 20.82 -17.31 -18.69
C ARG A 952 20.45 -16.30 -19.76
N VAL A 953 19.17 -15.96 -19.88
CA VAL A 953 18.70 -14.90 -20.80
C VAL A 953 19.36 -13.56 -20.44
N ARG A 954 19.48 -13.24 -19.14
CA ARG A 954 20.22 -12.08 -18.63
C ARG A 954 21.69 -12.12 -19.01
N ASP A 955 22.40 -13.21 -18.68
CA ASP A 955 23.82 -13.41 -19.00
C ASP A 955 24.11 -13.14 -20.47
N GLU A 956 23.23 -13.63 -21.36
CA GLU A 956 23.40 -13.47 -22.80
C GLU A 956 23.04 -12.06 -23.29
N LEU A 957 21.98 -11.44 -22.77
CA LEU A 957 21.64 -10.04 -23.07
C LEU A 957 22.73 -9.07 -22.56
N ASP A 958 23.30 -9.33 -21.39
CA ASP A 958 24.39 -8.55 -20.80
C ASP A 958 25.72 -8.77 -21.53
N GLN A 959 26.02 -10.01 -21.95
CA GLN A 959 27.20 -10.29 -22.78
C GLN A 959 27.13 -9.57 -24.11
N VAL A 960 25.95 -9.52 -24.75
CA VAL A 960 25.81 -8.87 -26.05
C VAL A 960 25.79 -7.36 -25.94
N THR A 961 25.21 -6.82 -24.88
CA THR A 961 25.34 -5.40 -24.54
C THR A 961 26.82 -5.04 -24.35
N ARG A 962 27.59 -5.84 -23.58
CA ARG A 962 29.04 -5.67 -23.40
C ARG A 962 29.87 -5.89 -24.68
N ASP A 963 29.54 -6.86 -25.52
CA ASP A 963 30.25 -7.13 -26.77
C ASP A 963 30.03 -6.01 -27.80
N VAL A 964 28.82 -5.44 -27.83
CA VAL A 964 28.52 -4.24 -28.62
C VAL A 964 29.34 -3.04 -28.12
N ILE A 965 29.43 -2.85 -26.79
CA ILE A 965 30.25 -1.82 -26.13
C ILE A 965 31.75 -2.00 -26.49
N GLU A 966 32.34 -3.17 -26.25
CA GLU A 966 33.77 -3.45 -26.53
C GLU A 966 34.12 -3.30 -28.03
N TYR A 967 33.22 -3.71 -28.92
CA TYR A 967 33.44 -3.63 -30.36
C TYR A 967 33.45 -2.19 -30.88
N ARG A 968 32.65 -1.31 -30.26
CA ARG A 968 32.58 0.13 -30.55
C ARG A 968 33.86 0.86 -30.12
N VAL A 969 34.46 0.45 -29.00
CA VAL A 969 35.70 1.03 -28.45
C VAL A 969 36.94 0.69 -29.29
N GLN A 970 36.98 -0.44 -29.99
CA GLN A 970 38.19 -0.93 -30.65
C GLN A 970 38.28 -0.73 -32.17
N ASN A 971 37.20 -0.40 -32.90
CA ASN A 971 37.20 -0.42 -34.37
C ASN A 971 36.50 0.77 -35.06
N ASP A 972 37.29 1.75 -35.52
CA ASP A 972 36.93 2.94 -36.30
C ASP A 972 36.35 2.69 -37.73
N SER A 973 35.91 1.49 -38.11
CA SER A 973 35.65 1.20 -39.55
C SER A 973 34.57 0.19 -39.93
N VAL A 974 33.61 -0.12 -39.05
CA VAL A 974 32.47 -0.98 -39.42
C VAL A 974 31.16 -0.20 -39.37
N ASN A 975 30.34 -0.37 -40.41
CA ASN A 975 29.12 0.42 -40.64
C ASN A 975 28.00 -0.03 -39.67
N ALA A 976 27.96 0.59 -38.49
CA ALA A 976 27.07 0.28 -37.35
C ALA A 976 25.57 0.31 -37.70
N THR A 977 25.18 1.12 -38.68
CA THR A 977 23.79 1.33 -39.13
C THR A 977 23.05 0.06 -39.54
N LYS A 978 23.77 -1.02 -39.88
CA LYS A 978 23.17 -2.25 -40.42
C LYS A 978 22.76 -3.29 -39.37
N LEU A 979 23.38 -3.26 -38.19
CA LEU A 979 23.01 -4.12 -37.05
C LEU A 979 21.94 -3.43 -36.19
N GLU A 980 21.99 -2.10 -36.12
CA GLU A 980 21.00 -1.24 -35.45
C GLU A 980 19.64 -1.22 -36.18
N GLU A 981 19.64 -1.21 -37.53
CA GLU A 981 18.41 -1.34 -38.35
C GLU A 981 17.70 -2.69 -38.12
N GLU A 982 18.45 -3.78 -37.88
CA GLU A 982 17.85 -5.11 -37.64
C GLU A 982 17.34 -5.28 -36.20
N TRP A 983 17.89 -4.55 -35.22
CA TRP A 983 17.59 -4.71 -33.79
C TRP A 983 16.54 -3.72 -33.25
N LEU A 984 16.58 -2.43 -33.66
CA LEU A 984 15.71 -1.38 -33.10
C LEU A 984 14.61 -0.91 -34.07
N THR A 985 14.77 -1.16 -35.36
CA THR A 985 13.87 -0.62 -36.39
C THR A 985 13.42 -1.67 -37.40
N ASN A 986 12.77 -2.74 -36.91
CA ASN A 986 11.90 -3.52 -37.78
C ASN A 986 10.60 -2.75 -38.07
N LYS A 987 10.72 -1.63 -38.81
CA LYS A 987 9.62 -0.75 -39.23
C LYS A 987 8.68 -1.39 -40.27
N ASP A 988 9.07 -2.53 -40.85
CA ASP A 988 8.26 -3.24 -41.85
C ASP A 988 7.26 -4.22 -41.21
N ASN A 989 7.28 -4.37 -39.88
CA ASN A 989 6.30 -5.18 -39.16
C ASN A 989 6.07 -4.56 -37.77
N GLU A 990 4.93 -3.87 -37.57
CA GLU A 990 4.51 -3.27 -36.29
C GLU A 990 4.46 -4.26 -35.10
N THR A 991 4.75 -5.55 -35.34
CA THR A 991 4.65 -6.67 -34.40
C THR A 991 5.97 -7.12 -33.76
N ARG A 992 7.13 -6.55 -34.09
CA ARG A 992 8.43 -6.97 -33.51
C ARG A 992 9.30 -5.79 -33.06
N ASN A 993 9.05 -5.32 -31.85
CA ASN A 993 9.96 -4.43 -31.11
C ASN A 993 10.97 -5.30 -30.32
N LEU A 994 12.22 -5.44 -30.78
CA LEU A 994 13.23 -6.37 -30.22
C LEU A 994 14.05 -5.76 -29.06
N SER A 995 13.49 -4.79 -28.33
CA SER A 995 14.12 -4.25 -27.11
C SER A 995 14.31 -5.35 -26.05
N PRO A 996 15.45 -5.38 -25.30
CA PRO A 996 15.66 -6.24 -24.12
C PRO A 996 14.57 -6.11 -23.04
N SER A 997 13.74 -5.05 -23.13
CA SER A 997 12.63 -4.73 -22.24
C SER A 997 11.42 -5.66 -22.40
N ARG A 998 11.57 -6.99 -22.31
CA ARG A 998 10.45 -7.95 -22.43
C ARG A 998 10.22 -8.85 -21.23
N ILE A 999 10.98 -8.65 -20.15
CA ILE A 999 10.76 -9.35 -18.89
C ILE A 999 9.77 -8.49 -18.07
N PRO A 1000 8.58 -9.00 -17.69
CA PRO A 1000 7.65 -8.27 -16.86
C PRO A 1000 8.33 -7.97 -15.52
N ALA A 1001 8.04 -6.85 -14.89
CA ALA A 1001 8.55 -6.58 -13.55
C ALA A 1001 7.48 -5.82 -12.75
N GLY A 1002 7.51 -5.96 -11.43
CA GLY A 1002 6.47 -5.40 -10.57
C GLY A 1002 5.31 -6.36 -10.36
N MET A 1003 4.43 -5.99 -9.45
CA MET A 1003 3.22 -6.71 -9.09
C MET A 1003 2.02 -6.15 -9.85
N PRO A 1004 1.31 -6.94 -10.68
CA PRO A 1004 0.03 -6.52 -11.23
C PRO A 1004 -1.03 -6.55 -10.13
N ILE A 1005 -1.68 -5.41 -9.88
CA ILE A 1005 -2.82 -5.33 -8.94
C ILE A 1005 -4.08 -5.69 -9.74
N MET A 1006 -4.50 -6.96 -9.62
CA MET A 1006 -5.57 -7.63 -10.38
C MET A 1006 -6.88 -7.63 -9.59
N PRO A 1007 -7.92 -6.92 -10.03
CA PRO A 1007 -9.20 -6.97 -9.34
C PRO A 1007 -10.25 -7.77 -10.13
N ILE A 1008 -10.04 -8.11 -11.41
CA ILE A 1008 -10.81 -9.15 -12.12
C ILE A 1008 -9.88 -10.23 -12.65
N PRO A 1009 -10.37 -11.47 -12.81
CA PRO A 1009 -9.59 -12.50 -13.47
C PRO A 1009 -9.17 -12.09 -14.90
N GLY A 1010 -7.91 -12.35 -15.24
CA GLY A 1010 -7.32 -11.98 -16.54
C GLY A 1010 -7.02 -10.48 -16.79
N SER A 1011 -7.29 -9.56 -15.84
CA SER A 1011 -6.97 -8.12 -15.98
C SER A 1011 -6.44 -7.46 -14.71
N TRP A 1012 -5.70 -6.36 -14.86
CA TRP A 1012 -5.21 -5.53 -13.74
C TRP A 1012 -5.27 -4.04 -14.07
N TYR A 1013 -5.27 -3.18 -13.06
CA TYR A 1013 -5.42 -1.73 -13.26
C TYR A 1013 -4.15 -0.93 -13.04
N VAL A 1014 -3.19 -1.45 -12.29
CA VAL A 1014 -1.86 -0.86 -12.16
C VAL A 1014 -0.82 -1.95 -11.94
N THR A 1015 0.45 -1.61 -12.18
CA THR A 1015 1.56 -2.41 -11.71
C THR A 1015 2.33 -1.60 -10.66
N ALA A 1016 2.52 -2.17 -9.48
CA ALA A 1016 3.24 -1.54 -8.39
C ALA A 1016 4.59 -2.24 -8.14
N ASN A 1017 5.56 -1.51 -7.61
CA ASN A 1017 6.79 -2.11 -7.09
C ASN A 1017 7.36 -1.32 -5.92
N VAL A 1018 8.05 -2.00 -5.00
CA VAL A 1018 8.63 -1.45 -3.78
C VAL A 1018 10.12 -1.77 -3.73
N TRP A 1019 10.94 -0.77 -3.45
CA TRP A 1019 12.35 -0.94 -3.11
C TRP A 1019 12.56 -0.63 -1.64
N ASP A 1020 13.15 -1.56 -0.93
CA ASP A 1020 13.60 -1.45 0.44
C ASP A 1020 15.13 -1.37 0.46
N ILE A 1021 15.64 -0.23 0.92
CA ILE A 1021 17.06 0.13 0.79
C ILE A 1021 17.62 0.35 2.20
N GLU A 1022 18.59 -0.47 2.56
CA GLU A 1022 19.35 -0.35 3.79
C GLU A 1022 20.76 0.17 3.49
N VAL A 1023 21.21 1.13 4.30
CA VAL A 1023 22.53 1.75 4.19
C VAL A 1023 23.20 1.75 5.55
N GLU A 1024 24.42 1.21 5.58
CA GLU A 1024 25.35 1.26 6.70
C GLU A 1024 26.50 2.18 6.32
N GLY A 1025 26.93 3.07 7.21
CA GLY A 1025 28.07 3.96 6.94
C GLY A 1025 28.91 4.21 8.17
N GLU A 1026 30.21 4.42 7.99
CA GLU A 1026 31.15 4.80 9.05
C GLU A 1026 32.16 5.81 8.53
N TYR A 1027 32.40 6.87 9.31
CA TYR A 1027 33.52 7.77 9.08
C TYR A 1027 34.76 7.26 9.81
N ALA A 1028 35.84 6.94 9.10
CA ALA A 1028 37.14 6.70 9.73
C ALA A 1028 37.58 7.86 10.64
N ARG A 1029 37.23 9.10 10.26
CA ARG A 1029 37.40 10.29 11.09
C ARG A 1029 36.37 11.36 10.76
N PHE A 1030 35.72 11.90 11.78
CA PHE A 1030 34.82 13.03 11.67
C PHE A 1030 35.29 14.18 12.57
N GLU A 1031 35.37 15.39 12.01
CA GLU A 1031 35.73 16.60 12.75
C GLU A 1031 34.62 17.65 12.67
N LEU A 1032 34.29 18.28 13.79
CA LEU A 1032 33.41 19.44 13.83
C LEU A 1032 34.16 20.63 14.44
N GLN A 1033 34.39 21.66 13.64
CA GLN A 1033 35.11 22.87 14.07
C GLN A 1033 34.16 24.02 14.36
N ALA A 1034 34.37 24.71 15.49
CA ALA A 1034 33.71 25.99 15.80
C ALA A 1034 34.62 27.18 15.43
N SER A 1035 34.08 28.20 14.76
CA SER A 1035 34.85 29.38 14.30
C SER A 1035 35.30 30.34 15.41
N SER A 1036 34.78 30.21 16.63
CA SER A 1036 35.24 30.95 17.81
C SER A 1036 35.85 30.01 18.84
N GLY A 1037 37.03 30.36 19.37
CA GLY A 1037 37.70 29.64 20.45
C GLY A 1037 37.86 30.48 21.73
N THR A 1038 38.46 29.90 22.76
CA THR A 1038 38.73 30.58 24.03
C THR A 1038 39.87 31.63 23.88
N PRO A 1039 40.07 32.56 24.83
CA PRO A 1039 41.20 33.50 24.81
C PRO A 1039 42.60 32.86 24.74
N VAL A 1040 42.70 31.54 24.95
CA VAL A 1040 43.94 30.74 24.91
C VAL A 1040 44.07 29.99 23.57
N THR A 1041 42.95 29.64 22.92
CA THR A 1041 42.89 28.97 21.61
C THR A 1041 42.31 29.91 20.55
N VAL A 1042 43.18 30.72 19.93
CA VAL A 1042 42.82 31.75 18.93
C VAL A 1042 42.26 31.15 17.62
N GLY A 1043 42.34 29.82 17.42
CA GLY A 1043 41.96 29.10 16.19
C GLY A 1043 40.65 28.30 16.24
N GLY A 1044 39.83 28.44 17.28
CA GLY A 1044 38.63 27.62 17.47
C GLY A 1044 38.87 26.34 18.28
N THR A 1045 37.80 25.58 18.50
CA THR A 1045 37.83 24.24 19.14
C THR A 1045 37.30 23.23 18.12
N THR A 1046 37.96 22.08 17.99
CA THR A 1046 37.58 21.00 17.08
C THR A 1046 37.21 19.76 17.89
N TYR A 1047 36.01 19.26 17.67
CA TYR A 1047 35.53 17.98 18.20
C TYR A 1047 35.84 16.86 17.21
N ILE A 1048 36.48 15.77 17.64
CA ILE A 1048 37.00 14.71 16.74
C ILE A 1048 36.47 13.35 17.20
N ARG A 1049 35.92 12.55 16.27
CA ARG A 1049 35.55 11.14 16.44
C ARG A 1049 36.33 10.32 15.40
N ASP A 1050 37.34 9.56 15.82
CA ASP A 1050 38.29 8.88 14.90
C ASP A 1050 38.65 7.44 15.31
N GLY A 1051 37.95 6.87 16.30
CA GLY A 1051 38.20 5.52 16.80
C GLY A 1051 39.47 5.37 17.65
N GLU A 1052 40.33 6.40 17.73
CA GLU A 1052 41.65 6.24 18.35
C GLU A 1052 41.58 6.00 19.87
N PRO A 1053 42.50 5.21 20.44
CA PRO A 1053 42.60 5.01 21.88
C PRO A 1053 43.00 6.29 22.61
N VAL A 1054 42.13 6.72 23.52
CA VAL A 1054 42.33 7.88 24.38
C VAL A 1054 43.32 7.55 25.50
N GLN A 1055 44.43 8.29 25.55
CA GLN A 1055 45.52 8.02 26.51
C GLN A 1055 45.81 9.21 27.43
N LEU A 1056 45.83 8.95 28.75
CA LEU A 1056 46.24 9.91 29.77
C LEU A 1056 47.54 9.47 30.45
N LYS A 1057 48.47 10.40 30.67
CA LYS A 1057 49.71 10.12 31.42
C LYS A 1057 49.45 10.22 32.93
N GLY A 1058 49.78 9.16 33.66
CA GLY A 1058 50.01 9.16 35.10
C GLY A 1058 51.48 9.37 35.44
N ASP A 1059 51.83 9.21 36.72
CA ASP A 1059 53.19 9.49 37.22
C ASP A 1059 54.28 8.66 36.53
N ASP A 1060 54.05 7.35 36.38
CA ASP A 1060 54.99 6.39 35.80
C ASP A 1060 54.36 5.49 34.71
N THR A 1061 53.06 5.65 34.43
CA THR A 1061 52.28 4.79 33.52
C THR A 1061 51.44 5.64 32.57
N THR A 1062 51.24 5.21 31.32
CA THR A 1062 50.22 5.77 30.43
C THR A 1062 48.98 4.89 30.49
N HIS A 1063 47.83 5.51 30.77
CA HIS A 1063 46.54 4.86 30.92
C HIS A 1063 45.73 5.04 29.64
N THR A 1064 45.34 3.95 29.00
CA THR A 1064 44.36 3.98 27.90
C THR A 1064 42.97 3.94 28.53
N ILE A 1065 42.33 5.09 28.66
CA ILE A 1065 41.12 5.23 29.46
C ILE A 1065 39.84 4.88 28.70
N GLY A 1066 39.89 4.84 27.36
CA GLY A 1066 38.75 4.58 26.50
C GLY A 1066 39.05 4.89 25.05
N HIS A 1067 38.00 5.05 24.25
CA HIS A 1067 38.07 5.38 22.82
C HIS A 1067 37.03 6.44 22.45
N ALA A 1068 37.31 7.18 21.38
CA ALA A 1068 36.34 8.03 20.70
C ALA A 1068 35.70 7.21 19.58
N GLU A 1069 34.59 6.51 19.82
CA GLU A 1069 33.95 5.67 18.80
C GLU A 1069 33.78 6.44 17.48
N PRO A 1070 34.01 5.86 16.30
CA PRO A 1070 33.68 6.52 15.03
C PRO A 1070 32.22 6.96 14.97
N ILE A 1071 31.87 7.85 14.03
CA ILE A 1071 30.46 8.08 13.70
C ILE A 1071 30.08 6.99 12.71
N SER A 1072 29.21 6.10 13.15
CA SER A 1072 28.58 5.09 12.30
C SER A 1072 27.06 5.25 12.31
N PHE A 1073 26.42 4.78 11.24
CA PHE A 1073 24.96 4.81 11.13
C PHE A 1073 24.43 3.64 10.31
N SER A 1074 23.25 3.18 10.72
CA SER A 1074 22.40 2.24 10.00
C SER A 1074 21.08 2.94 9.72
N SER A 1075 20.61 2.89 8.47
CA SER A 1075 19.31 3.46 8.14
C SER A 1075 18.65 2.74 6.97
N ARG A 1076 17.31 2.71 7.01
CA ARG A 1076 16.44 2.04 6.05
C ARG A 1076 15.50 3.04 5.39
N THR A 1077 15.22 2.85 4.10
CA THR A 1077 14.37 3.71 3.27
C THR A 1077 13.55 2.89 2.30
N MET A 1078 12.33 3.37 2.01
CA MET A 1078 11.43 2.72 1.05
C MET A 1078 11.04 3.63 -0.10
N VAL A 1079 10.89 3.02 -1.28
CA VAL A 1079 10.41 3.66 -2.50
C VAL A 1079 9.32 2.80 -3.13
N LEU A 1080 8.10 3.32 -3.19
CA LEU A 1080 7.00 2.74 -3.96
C LEU A 1080 6.97 3.36 -5.36
N ILE A 1081 6.68 2.59 -6.40
CA ILE A 1081 6.37 3.09 -7.74
C ILE A 1081 5.11 2.42 -8.25
N VAL A 1082 4.23 3.21 -8.89
CA VAL A 1082 3.02 2.72 -9.54
C VAL A 1082 3.00 3.16 -10.99
N VAL A 1083 2.79 2.23 -11.91
CA VAL A 1083 2.59 2.49 -13.33
C VAL A 1083 1.22 1.98 -13.80
N PRO A 1084 0.66 2.56 -14.89
CA PRO A 1084 -0.61 2.08 -15.46
C PRO A 1084 -0.53 0.62 -15.93
N PRO A 1085 -1.66 -0.02 -16.23
CA PRO A 1085 -1.66 -1.42 -16.63
C PRO A 1085 -1.09 -1.61 -18.04
N GLY A 1086 -0.77 -2.86 -18.38
CA GLY A 1086 -0.21 -3.23 -19.69
C GLY A 1086 1.32 -3.08 -19.81
N ARG A 1087 1.81 -3.12 -21.06
CA ARG A 1087 3.25 -3.18 -21.40
C ARG A 1087 3.99 -4.26 -20.61
N ILE A 1088 4.99 -3.91 -19.80
CA ILE A 1088 5.96 -4.82 -19.17
C ILE A 1088 6.17 -4.50 -17.68
N GLY A 1089 5.25 -3.72 -17.09
CA GLY A 1089 5.33 -3.29 -15.70
C GLY A 1089 6.55 -2.43 -15.36
N VAL A 1090 6.92 -2.40 -14.07
CA VAL A 1090 8.03 -1.63 -13.50
C VAL A 1090 8.77 -2.42 -12.41
N GLY A 1091 10.10 -2.46 -12.48
CA GLY A 1091 10.94 -3.19 -11.52
C GLY A 1091 12.28 -3.59 -12.11
N ASP A 1092 13.22 -3.99 -11.24
CA ASP A 1092 14.52 -4.49 -11.70
C ASP A 1092 14.37 -5.82 -12.46
N ARG A 1093 15.00 -5.84 -13.63
CA ARG A 1093 14.97 -6.92 -14.62
C ARG A 1093 16.31 -7.61 -14.77
N THR A 1094 17.39 -6.94 -14.40
CA THR A 1094 18.75 -7.50 -14.27
C THR A 1094 19.15 -7.42 -12.80
N GLY A 1095 19.95 -8.37 -12.33
CA GLY A 1095 20.37 -8.44 -10.93
C GLY A 1095 19.59 -9.44 -10.07
N GLU A 1096 20.17 -9.80 -8.94
CA GLU A 1096 19.47 -10.50 -7.86
C GLU A 1096 18.44 -9.56 -7.25
N ARG A 1097 17.30 -10.10 -6.75
CA ARG A 1097 16.26 -9.31 -6.05
C ARG A 1097 16.85 -8.45 -4.93
N THR A 1098 17.91 -8.94 -4.32
CA THR A 1098 18.76 -8.26 -3.36
C THR A 1098 20.08 -7.92 -4.02
N GLU A 1099 20.39 -6.64 -4.18
CA GLU A 1099 21.70 -6.18 -4.62
C GLU A 1099 22.49 -5.69 -3.40
N CYS A 1100 23.55 -6.41 -3.03
CA CYS A 1100 24.43 -6.01 -1.94
C CYS A 1100 25.75 -5.43 -2.45
N SER A 1101 26.22 -4.38 -1.78
CA SER A 1101 27.61 -3.96 -1.86
C SER A 1101 28.55 -5.07 -1.36
N ALA A 1102 29.80 -5.07 -1.82
CA ALA A 1102 30.77 -6.14 -1.53
C ALA A 1102 31.08 -6.32 -0.03
N THR A 1103 30.82 -5.31 0.80
CA THR A 1103 31.14 -5.31 2.23
C THR A 1103 29.92 -5.51 3.12
N TRP A 1104 28.70 -5.60 2.56
CA TRP A 1104 27.46 -5.76 3.32
C TRP A 1104 27.48 -6.95 4.30
N PRO A 1105 26.95 -6.80 5.55
CA PRO A 1105 26.38 -5.60 6.17
C PRO A 1105 27.41 -4.70 6.87
N ASN A 1106 28.70 -4.86 6.59
CA ASN A 1106 29.76 -4.23 7.37
C ASN A 1106 30.24 -2.91 6.75
N ALA A 1107 30.06 -1.82 7.49
CA ALA A 1107 30.82 -0.58 7.32
C ALA A 1107 31.93 -0.49 8.39
N GLY A 1108 32.98 0.30 8.13
CA GLY A 1108 34.13 0.46 9.01
C GLY A 1108 35.33 -0.44 8.68
N ASP A 1109 36.12 -0.81 9.69
CA ASP A 1109 37.33 -1.64 9.49
C ASP A 1109 36.99 -3.08 9.06
N VAL A 1110 37.40 -3.47 7.85
CA VAL A 1110 37.09 -4.79 7.27
C VAL A 1110 38.25 -5.78 7.55
N ASN A 1111 37.97 -6.85 8.29
CA ASN A 1111 38.93 -7.95 8.45
C ASN A 1111 38.81 -8.96 7.30
N GLN A 1112 39.92 -9.31 6.64
CA GLN A 1112 39.95 -10.27 5.52
C GLN A 1112 39.48 -11.70 5.90
N ASP A 1113 39.37 -12.03 7.19
CA ASP A 1113 38.93 -13.34 7.69
C ASP A 1113 37.39 -13.46 7.88
N SER A 1114 36.62 -12.37 7.72
CA SER A 1114 35.15 -12.34 7.91
C SER A 1114 34.35 -12.23 6.60
N GLN A 1115 34.95 -12.56 5.44
CA GLN A 1115 34.28 -12.58 4.14
C GLN A 1115 33.34 -13.78 3.95
N GLU A 1116 32.31 -13.90 4.78
CA GLU A 1116 31.02 -14.42 4.29
C GLU A 1116 30.11 -13.21 4.23
N ALA A 1117 29.91 -12.68 3.03
CA ALA A 1117 28.81 -11.74 2.79
C ALA A 1117 27.53 -12.49 3.17
N ASP A 1118 26.67 -11.87 3.99
CA ASP A 1118 25.33 -12.42 4.31
C ASP A 1118 24.33 -12.19 3.16
N CYS A 1119 24.85 -11.91 1.96
CA CYS A 1119 24.17 -11.85 0.67
C CYS A 1119 24.63 -13.09 -0.13
#